data_AF-A0A6J4T7R2-F1
#
_entry.id   AF-A0A6J4T7R2-F1
#
_cell.length_a   1.000
_cell.length_b   1.000
_cell.length_c   1.000
_cell.angle_alpha   90.00
_cell.angle_beta   90.00
_cell.angle_gamma   90.00
#
_symmetry.space_group_name_H-M   'P 1'
#
loop_
_entity.id
_entity.type
_entity.pdbx_description
1 polymer ?
#
loop_
_entity_poly.entity_id
_entity_poly.type
_entity_poly.pdbx_seq_one_letter_code
_entity_poly.pdbx_strand_id
1 'polypeptide(L)'
;MTRLPRVLLLLVVFPVLALPAGAAAARPSYPSITKVSPMRLGVGDTLTLRGKSFRSGTGRNTVVFKRDGGRAVFVKAGKATRTTIRVRIPAKMLASLSQKAGRPVATRFRVRVLAGRFGRRFTAVKASPVIGPAALIAPVKPADCDGDLVPNVKDADDDNDLLADTLEATLKTDGCKRDSDGDGMSDGWEHESALDYNGRALPTPLRRPYPNALDPKDAAVDADGDGLTNVLEYAAWASFGDGRLPLSYSGGDPATGGKAPPPPGRGYADRDANGFLSDNERDADGDGIPNQDEGGVGPLPVITDVTGFFAEEYISLEAVRKIVDVVPLYGPLEYVRKVQGTSWLDADSDGDTVRDGDDDQDGDGIANLTEMLTELGAGPQDKLQRPLNPCVPSTDARLCLVGDDDIDNDGRSNRDDDDDDGDRLGDAVELRYGLNPFREDTDADTVGDGFEFFSARDLNGSGVPFPGKRPYPNGLDKADAGIDHDGDGLSLANEFRAWKFTGSPLPLSYSDGNQQTGGGATLDSDKDVDADGATNYSEVSGPLSGPAYWTAWVKDNRCSEQYVESTYPGPRYTGLDFVDADSDGDGILDGADDIDHDGLTNAAEGRVRRTDWCDVYVSVGPGSSGHPGGPTPDRFARHDPFNPCKPVYSAACHKFVPLNYYVKTDAYTEDWMGAQP
;
A
#
# COMPACT_ATOMS: atom_id res chain seq x y z
N MET A 1 -15.73 28.34 68.24
CA MET A 1 -15.04 27.39 69.15
C MET A 1 -16.02 26.28 69.51
N THR A 2 -15.81 25.05 69.07
CA THR A 2 -16.15 23.79 69.79
C THR A 2 -15.66 22.63 68.93
N ARG A 3 -14.65 21.92 69.44
CA ARG A 3 -14.00 20.77 68.81
C ARG A 3 -14.92 19.54 68.92
N LEU A 4 -15.12 18.80 67.82
CA LEU A 4 -15.78 17.50 67.82
C LEU A 4 -14.80 16.37 68.24
N PRO A 5 -15.29 15.29 68.89
CA PRO A 5 -14.47 14.30 69.56
C PRO A 5 -14.10 13.11 68.66
N ARG A 6 -12.93 12.55 68.94
CA ARG A 6 -12.38 11.32 68.34
C ARG A 6 -13.19 10.09 68.77
N VAL A 7 -13.67 9.32 67.81
CA VAL A 7 -14.23 7.98 68.00
C VAL A 7 -13.17 6.93 67.68
N LEU A 8 -13.03 5.98 68.60
CA LEU A 8 -12.10 4.87 68.65
C LEU A 8 -12.48 3.82 67.58
N LEU A 9 -11.59 3.57 66.61
CA LEU A 9 -11.78 2.58 65.55
C LEU A 9 -11.39 1.18 66.05
N LEU A 10 -12.34 0.24 66.02
CA LEU A 10 -12.15 -1.18 66.30
C LEU A 10 -11.28 -1.83 65.20
N LEU A 11 -10.18 -2.47 65.62
CA LEU A 11 -9.30 -3.28 64.79
C LEU A 11 -9.96 -4.64 64.51
N VAL A 12 -10.47 -4.82 63.29
CA VAL A 12 -10.96 -6.11 62.78
C VAL A 12 -9.78 -6.90 62.22
N VAL A 13 -9.48 -8.05 62.83
CA VAL A 13 -8.49 -9.03 62.34
C VAL A 13 -9.15 -9.85 61.23
N PHE A 14 -8.74 -9.63 59.98
CA PHE A 14 -9.09 -10.50 58.85
C PHE A 14 -8.21 -11.77 58.88
N PRO A 15 -8.78 -12.97 58.73
CA PRO A 15 -8.00 -14.18 58.55
C PRO A 15 -7.38 -14.18 57.15
N VAL A 16 -6.05 -14.32 57.09
CA VAL A 16 -5.32 -14.54 55.84
C VAL A 16 -5.78 -15.88 55.27
N LEU A 17 -6.63 -15.85 54.24
CA LEU A 17 -6.89 -17.00 53.38
C LEU A 17 -5.55 -17.41 52.75
N ALA A 18 -5.09 -18.62 53.07
CA ALA A 18 -4.04 -19.28 52.32
C ALA A 18 -4.55 -19.50 50.88
N LEU A 19 -4.07 -18.68 49.96
CA LEU A 19 -4.19 -18.91 48.53
C LEU A 19 -3.63 -20.31 48.24
N PRO A 20 -4.33 -21.17 47.48
CA PRO A 20 -3.71 -22.40 46.99
C PRO A 20 -2.50 -21.97 46.16
N ALA A 21 -1.32 -22.50 46.52
CA ALA A 21 -0.12 -22.34 45.72
C ALA A 21 -0.48 -22.70 44.28
N GLY A 22 -0.48 -21.69 43.40
CA GLY A 22 -0.79 -21.88 42.00
C GLY A 22 0.08 -23.01 41.47
N ALA A 23 -0.57 -24.06 40.96
CA ALA A 23 0.13 -25.11 40.25
C ALA A 23 0.94 -24.41 39.15
N ALA A 24 2.28 -24.44 39.28
CA ALA A 24 3.15 -23.88 38.26
C ALA A 24 2.74 -24.51 36.92
N ALA A 25 2.21 -23.68 36.02
CA ALA A 25 1.81 -24.15 34.69
C ALA A 25 3.00 -24.89 34.07
N ALA A 26 2.80 -26.16 33.73
CA ALA A 26 3.85 -26.99 33.16
C ALA A 26 4.42 -26.28 31.93
N ARG A 27 5.74 -26.08 31.87
CA ARG A 27 6.41 -25.41 30.74
C ARG A 27 5.95 -26.06 29.44
N PRO A 28 5.52 -25.27 28.43
CA PRO A 28 5.02 -25.83 27.18
C PRO A 28 6.09 -26.73 26.54
N SER A 29 5.71 -27.97 26.26
CA SER A 29 6.59 -28.96 25.65
C SER A 29 6.54 -28.82 24.13
N TYR A 30 7.69 -28.56 23.50
CA TYR A 30 7.80 -28.40 22.05
C TYR A 30 8.32 -29.71 21.43
N PRO A 31 7.76 -30.13 20.28
CA PRO A 31 8.28 -31.30 19.59
C PRO A 31 9.72 -31.04 19.14
N SER A 32 10.56 -32.08 19.23
CA SER A 32 11.98 -31.99 18.84
C SER A 32 12.43 -33.27 18.17
N ILE A 33 13.16 -33.13 17.06
CA ILE A 33 13.74 -34.25 16.32
C ILE A 33 15.13 -34.54 16.89
N THR A 34 15.39 -35.79 17.27
CA THR A 34 16.70 -36.27 17.73
C THR A 34 17.41 -37.12 16.67
N LYS A 35 16.66 -37.78 15.79
CA LYS A 35 17.22 -38.60 14.70
C LYS A 35 16.30 -38.60 13.49
N VAL A 36 16.91 -38.43 12.32
CA VAL A 36 16.29 -38.65 11.01
C VAL A 36 16.89 -39.90 10.41
N SER A 37 16.06 -40.80 9.89
CA SER A 37 16.52 -42.01 9.22
C SER A 37 15.45 -42.49 8.24
N PRO A 38 15.81 -42.85 7.01
CA PRO A 38 17.14 -42.76 6.39
C PRO A 38 17.52 -41.31 6.02
N MET A 39 18.81 -41.06 5.72
CA MET A 39 19.33 -39.72 5.37
C MET A 39 19.36 -39.46 3.86
N ARG A 40 19.12 -40.50 3.06
CA ARG A 40 18.93 -40.46 1.62
C ARG A 40 17.72 -41.34 1.31
N LEU A 41 16.77 -40.80 0.58
CA LEU A 41 15.52 -41.44 0.22
C LEU A 41 14.92 -40.73 -1.00
N GLY A 42 13.89 -41.30 -1.60
CA GLY A 42 13.13 -40.71 -2.70
C GLY A 42 11.68 -40.44 -2.35
N VAL A 43 10.93 -39.95 -3.33
CA VAL A 43 9.46 -39.99 -3.29
C VAL A 43 9.00 -41.45 -3.26
N GLY A 44 7.98 -41.75 -2.46
CA GLY A 44 7.51 -43.12 -2.22
C GLY A 44 8.17 -43.82 -1.02
N ASP A 45 9.41 -43.47 -0.66
CA ASP A 45 10.13 -44.03 0.49
C ASP A 45 9.52 -43.60 1.84
N THR A 46 9.72 -44.41 2.89
CA THR A 46 9.29 -44.07 4.26
C THR A 46 10.41 -43.44 5.09
N LEU A 47 10.20 -42.20 5.53
CA LEU A 47 11.04 -41.51 6.51
C LEU A 47 10.59 -41.80 7.95
N THR A 48 11.54 -42.17 8.80
CA THR A 48 11.33 -42.33 10.24
C THR A 48 12.04 -41.23 11.02
N LEU A 49 11.27 -40.44 11.77
CA LEU A 49 11.77 -39.44 12.71
C LEU A 49 11.68 -39.98 14.13
N ARG A 50 12.77 -39.89 14.90
CA ARG A 50 12.75 -40.10 16.36
C ARG A 50 12.93 -38.77 17.07
N GLY A 51 12.22 -38.60 18.17
CA GLY A 51 12.23 -37.35 18.90
C GLY A 51 11.47 -37.40 20.21
N LYS A 52 11.10 -36.21 20.70
CA LYS A 52 10.34 -36.02 21.94
C LYS A 52 9.10 -35.18 21.66
N SER A 53 8.06 -35.40 22.49
CA SER A 53 6.84 -34.59 22.53
C SER A 53 6.04 -34.58 21.23
N PHE A 54 6.05 -35.72 20.52
CA PHE A 54 5.14 -35.95 19.40
C PHE A 54 3.75 -36.39 19.92
N ARG A 55 2.74 -36.29 19.06
CA ARG A 55 1.38 -36.77 19.34
C ARG A 55 1.23 -38.21 18.86
N SER A 56 0.60 -39.06 19.67
CA SER A 56 0.33 -40.44 19.29
C SER A 56 -0.94 -40.52 18.44
N GLY A 57 -0.94 -41.38 17.41
CA GLY A 57 -2.05 -41.59 16.49
C GLY A 57 -1.74 -41.18 15.05
N THR A 58 -2.58 -41.62 14.12
CA THR A 58 -2.46 -41.33 12.68
C THR A 58 -2.92 -39.90 12.38
N GLY A 59 -2.21 -39.17 11.52
CA GLY A 59 -2.59 -37.81 11.09
C GLY A 59 -2.50 -36.74 12.18
N ARG A 60 -1.99 -37.07 13.37
CA ARG A 60 -1.91 -36.17 14.53
C ARG A 60 -0.70 -35.24 14.54
N ASN A 61 0.24 -35.45 13.63
CA ASN A 61 1.45 -34.62 13.48
C ASN A 61 1.61 -34.26 12.00
N THR A 62 2.13 -33.08 11.72
CA THR A 62 2.59 -32.69 10.38
C THR A 62 4.11 -32.62 10.39
N VAL A 63 4.75 -33.25 9.41
CA VAL A 63 6.18 -33.14 9.14
C VAL A 63 6.37 -32.09 8.06
N VAL A 64 7.21 -31.11 8.35
CA VAL A 64 7.43 -29.96 7.48
C VAL A 64 8.82 -30.06 6.88
N PHE A 65 8.89 -30.09 5.56
CA PHE A 65 10.12 -30.19 4.78
C PHE A 65 10.43 -28.83 4.16
N LYS A 66 11.63 -28.29 4.37
CA LYS A 66 12.02 -26.99 3.81
C LYS A 66 13.38 -27.07 3.14
N ARG A 67 13.43 -26.78 1.84
CA ARG A 67 14.68 -26.57 1.08
C ARG A 67 15.25 -25.19 1.41
N ASP A 68 16.57 -25.03 1.31
CA ASP A 68 17.20 -23.72 1.48
C ASP A 68 16.76 -22.78 0.34
N GLY A 69 16.13 -21.66 0.70
CA GLY A 69 15.56 -20.71 -0.26
C GLY A 69 14.26 -21.17 -0.94
N GLY A 70 13.69 -22.32 -0.54
CA GLY A 70 12.41 -22.81 -1.05
C GLY A 70 11.31 -22.77 0.01
N ARG A 71 10.06 -22.95 -0.45
CA ARG A 71 8.87 -23.05 0.39
C ARG A 71 8.89 -24.31 1.25
N ALA A 72 8.10 -24.29 2.31
CA ALA A 72 7.95 -25.43 3.21
C ALA A 72 6.81 -26.33 2.70
N VAL A 73 7.03 -27.64 2.66
CA VAL A 73 6.01 -28.61 2.26
C VAL A 73 5.46 -29.30 3.50
N PHE A 74 4.15 -29.30 3.66
CA PHE A 74 3.46 -29.84 4.82
C PHE A 74 2.95 -31.25 4.53
N VAL A 75 3.49 -32.24 5.24
CA VAL A 75 3.14 -33.65 5.05
C VAL A 75 2.53 -34.22 6.33
N LYS A 76 1.25 -34.60 6.29
CA LYS A 76 0.61 -35.28 7.41
C LYS A 76 1.31 -36.61 7.68
N ALA A 77 1.69 -36.83 8.93
CA ALA A 77 2.32 -38.05 9.35
C ALA A 77 1.32 -39.22 9.35
N GLY A 78 1.78 -40.39 8.92
CA GLY A 78 1.07 -41.66 9.09
C GLY A 78 1.06 -42.10 10.55
N LYS A 79 1.52 -43.32 10.85
CA LYS A 79 1.57 -43.82 12.24
C LYS A 79 2.62 -43.07 13.06
N ALA A 80 2.18 -42.42 14.14
CA ALA A 80 3.04 -41.74 15.10
C ALA A 80 2.82 -42.21 16.55
N THR A 81 3.89 -42.23 17.33
CA THR A 81 3.92 -42.38 18.79
C THR A 81 4.50 -41.11 19.41
N ARG A 82 4.55 -41.02 20.75
CA ARG A 82 5.13 -39.87 21.46
C ARG A 82 6.61 -39.60 21.13
N THR A 83 7.30 -40.56 20.53
CA THR A 83 8.75 -40.50 20.25
C THR A 83 9.12 -40.87 18.81
N THR A 84 8.18 -41.30 17.98
CA THR A 84 8.47 -41.77 16.63
C THR A 84 7.38 -41.36 15.66
N ILE A 85 7.76 -40.80 14.52
CA ILE A 85 6.87 -40.48 13.41
C ILE A 85 7.36 -41.27 12.19
N ARG A 86 6.45 -41.96 11.50
CA ARG A 86 6.68 -42.51 10.17
C ARG A 86 5.86 -41.73 9.16
N VAL A 87 6.53 -41.26 8.11
CA VAL A 87 5.92 -40.48 7.03
C VAL A 87 6.41 -41.04 5.70
N ARG A 88 5.49 -41.40 4.81
CA ARG A 88 5.81 -41.72 3.42
C ARG A 88 6.04 -40.40 2.69
N ILE A 89 7.12 -40.28 1.91
CA ILE A 89 7.39 -39.07 1.13
C ILE A 89 6.37 -39.03 -0.02
N PRO A 90 5.46 -38.03 -0.05
CA PRO A 90 4.39 -37.98 -1.05
C PRO A 90 4.89 -37.43 -2.38
N ALA A 91 4.13 -37.69 -3.45
CA ALA A 91 4.45 -37.24 -4.81
C ALA A 91 4.50 -35.72 -4.97
N LYS A 92 3.67 -34.96 -4.22
CA LYS A 92 3.77 -33.49 -4.17
C LYS A 92 5.15 -32.93 -3.80
N MET A 93 6.05 -33.74 -3.24
CA MET A 93 7.43 -33.33 -3.00
C MET A 93 8.24 -33.14 -4.30
N LEU A 94 7.82 -33.73 -5.42
CA LEU A 94 8.50 -33.61 -6.73
C LEU A 94 8.58 -32.16 -7.18
N ALA A 95 7.48 -31.41 -7.06
CA ALA A 95 7.41 -29.98 -7.37
C ALA A 95 8.38 -29.14 -6.52
N SER A 96 8.78 -29.63 -5.35
CA SER A 96 9.71 -28.94 -4.43
C SER A 96 11.18 -29.34 -4.60
N LEU A 97 11.50 -30.24 -5.54
CA LEU A 97 12.88 -30.63 -5.84
C LEU A 97 13.59 -29.54 -6.66
N SER A 98 14.89 -29.37 -6.42
CA SER A 98 15.71 -28.50 -7.26
C SER A 98 15.76 -29.06 -8.67
N GLN A 99 15.71 -28.20 -9.68
CA GLN A 99 15.86 -28.63 -11.06
C GLN A 99 17.28 -28.43 -11.59
N LYS A 100 17.74 -29.35 -12.45
CA LYS A 100 18.98 -29.20 -13.23
C LYS A 100 18.73 -29.64 -14.65
N ALA A 101 18.82 -28.70 -15.61
CA ALA A 101 18.47 -28.94 -17.02
C ALA A 101 17.06 -29.53 -17.18
N GLY A 102 16.08 -28.96 -16.47
CA GLY A 102 14.68 -29.40 -16.47
C GLY A 102 14.39 -30.63 -15.60
N ARG A 103 15.39 -31.33 -15.07
CA ARG A 103 15.15 -32.55 -14.28
C ARG A 103 15.11 -32.28 -12.78
N PRO A 104 14.14 -32.84 -12.04
CA PRO A 104 14.20 -32.84 -10.58
C PRO A 104 15.45 -33.62 -10.12
N VAL A 105 16.24 -33.01 -9.24
CA VAL A 105 17.44 -33.64 -8.68
C VAL A 105 17.35 -33.77 -7.17
N ALA A 106 18.07 -34.76 -6.65
CA ALA A 106 18.14 -35.03 -5.22
C ALA A 106 18.48 -33.78 -4.41
N THR A 107 17.56 -33.39 -3.54
CA THR A 107 17.53 -32.09 -2.86
C THR A 107 17.52 -32.27 -1.35
N ARG A 108 18.27 -31.41 -0.63
CA ARG A 108 18.31 -31.46 0.84
C ARG A 108 17.14 -30.69 1.43
N PHE A 109 16.42 -31.32 2.35
CA PHE A 109 15.31 -30.70 3.08
C PHE A 109 15.58 -30.69 4.58
N ARG A 110 15.55 -29.51 5.20
CA ARG A 110 15.50 -29.39 6.65
C ARG A 110 14.11 -29.77 7.13
N VAL A 111 14.01 -30.44 8.27
CA VAL A 111 12.76 -31.01 8.76
C VAL A 111 12.35 -30.36 10.08
N ARG A 112 11.05 -30.09 10.23
CA ARG A 112 10.40 -29.62 11.48
C ARG A 112 9.13 -30.43 11.71
N VAL A 113 8.62 -30.43 12.94
CA VAL A 113 7.37 -31.13 13.30
C VAL A 113 6.38 -30.16 13.92
N LEU A 114 5.13 -30.22 13.47
CA LEU A 114 3.96 -29.60 14.09
C LEU A 114 3.19 -30.70 14.84
N ALA A 115 3.19 -30.63 16.18
CA ALA A 115 2.49 -31.57 17.06
C ALA A 115 1.51 -30.80 17.97
N GLY A 116 0.63 -30.02 17.35
CA GLY A 116 -0.23 -29.00 17.96
C GLY A 116 0.45 -27.69 18.30
N ARG A 117 1.78 -27.68 18.33
CA ARG A 117 2.65 -26.50 18.25
C ARG A 117 3.87 -26.87 17.42
N PHE A 118 4.43 -25.89 16.72
CA PHE A 118 5.67 -26.11 15.99
C PHE A 118 6.84 -26.39 16.94
N GLY A 119 7.71 -27.32 16.54
CA GLY A 119 9.03 -27.48 17.15
C GLY A 119 9.82 -26.18 17.05
N ARG A 120 10.76 -25.89 17.94
CA ARG A 120 11.37 -24.55 17.97
C ARG A 120 12.22 -24.20 16.75
N ARG A 121 12.78 -25.20 16.07
CA ARG A 121 13.73 -25.01 14.96
C ARG A 121 13.61 -26.16 13.97
N PHE A 122 13.98 -25.90 12.73
CA PHE A 122 14.29 -26.93 11.75
C PHE A 122 15.56 -27.70 12.16
N THR A 123 15.73 -28.91 11.63
CA THR A 123 16.99 -29.67 11.76
C THR A 123 18.17 -28.89 11.17
N ALA A 124 19.34 -29.06 11.77
CA ALA A 124 20.59 -28.56 11.18
C ALA A 124 20.86 -29.25 9.83
N VAL A 125 21.61 -28.60 8.92
CA VAL A 125 21.95 -29.12 7.58
C VAL A 125 22.50 -30.56 7.63
N LYS A 126 23.40 -30.86 8.57
CA LYS A 126 23.99 -32.20 8.75
C LYS A 126 23.01 -33.29 9.22
N ALA A 127 21.90 -32.89 9.84
CA ALA A 127 20.85 -33.77 10.36
C ALA A 127 19.61 -33.76 9.45
N SER A 128 19.74 -33.22 8.23
CA SER A 128 18.66 -33.07 7.26
C SER A 128 18.85 -34.08 6.11
N PRO A 129 17.79 -34.81 5.71
CA PRO A 129 17.86 -35.82 4.67
C PRO A 129 17.97 -35.18 3.27
N VAL A 130 18.40 -35.99 2.30
CA VAL A 130 18.37 -35.67 0.87
C VAL A 130 17.28 -36.54 0.23
N ILE A 131 16.31 -35.89 -0.41
CA ILE A 131 15.15 -36.52 -1.05
C ILE A 131 15.34 -36.44 -2.58
N GLY A 132 15.31 -37.57 -3.26
CA GLY A 132 15.38 -37.71 -4.72
C GLY A 132 14.00 -37.84 -5.39
N PRO A 133 13.95 -37.74 -6.73
CA PRO A 133 12.73 -37.92 -7.51
C PRO A 133 12.21 -39.35 -7.43
N ALA A 134 13.06 -40.35 -7.71
CA ALA A 134 12.74 -41.76 -7.58
C ALA A 134 13.04 -42.31 -6.19
N ALA A 135 12.30 -43.34 -5.76
CA ALA A 135 12.60 -44.13 -4.56
C ALA A 135 14.04 -44.66 -4.60
N LEU A 136 14.81 -44.47 -3.51
CA LEU A 136 16.23 -44.84 -3.46
C LEU A 136 16.49 -46.09 -2.64
N ILE A 137 15.49 -46.55 -1.90
CA ILE A 137 15.63 -47.66 -0.96
C ILE A 137 14.88 -48.83 -1.56
N ALA A 138 15.62 -49.63 -2.34
CA ALA A 138 15.17 -50.96 -2.70
C ALA A 138 14.87 -51.74 -1.41
N PRO A 139 13.69 -52.39 -1.29
CA PRO A 139 13.37 -53.20 -0.14
C PRO A 139 14.40 -54.31 0.08
N VAL A 140 14.52 -54.68 1.34
CA VAL A 140 15.50 -55.65 1.82
C VAL A 140 15.09 -57.04 1.34
N LYS A 141 15.88 -57.64 0.44
CA LYS A 141 15.75 -59.05 0.02
C LYS A 141 15.52 -59.99 1.23
N PRO A 142 14.66 -61.00 1.08
CA PRO A 142 14.49 -61.80 -0.13
C PRO A 142 13.27 -61.41 -1.00
N ALA A 143 13.48 -61.31 -2.32
CA ALA A 143 12.49 -61.24 -3.42
C ALA A 143 11.12 -60.68 -3.04
N ASP A 144 11.10 -59.39 -2.70
CA ASP A 144 9.93 -58.57 -2.38
C ASP A 144 10.37 -57.14 -2.76
N CYS A 145 10.09 -56.73 -4.01
CA CYS A 145 10.68 -55.56 -4.69
C CYS A 145 10.01 -54.22 -4.33
N ASP A 146 8.83 -54.24 -3.73
CA ASP A 146 8.10 -53.06 -3.24
C ASP A 146 7.94 -53.05 -1.70
N GLY A 147 8.20 -54.17 -1.03
CA GLY A 147 8.19 -54.30 0.42
C GLY A 147 6.79 -54.48 1.02
N ASP A 148 5.81 -54.94 0.24
CA ASP A 148 4.43 -55.16 0.70
C ASP A 148 4.22 -56.52 1.40
N LEU A 149 5.27 -57.34 1.47
CA LEU A 149 5.32 -58.69 2.04
C LEU A 149 4.71 -59.79 1.14
N VAL A 150 4.42 -59.48 -0.13
CA VAL A 150 4.12 -60.44 -1.19
C VAL A 150 5.43 -60.74 -1.93
N PRO A 151 5.88 -62.02 -1.94
CA PRO A 151 7.09 -62.35 -2.68
C PRO A 151 6.86 -62.21 -4.19
N ASN A 152 7.81 -61.62 -4.90
CA ASN A 152 7.74 -61.38 -6.35
C ASN A 152 7.19 -62.55 -7.18
N VAL A 153 7.57 -63.78 -6.83
CA VAL A 153 7.08 -65.00 -7.51
C VAL A 153 5.56 -65.22 -7.42
N LYS A 154 4.85 -64.44 -6.61
CA LYS A 154 3.40 -64.45 -6.40
C LYS A 154 2.78 -63.07 -6.63
N ASP A 155 3.60 -62.05 -6.81
CA ASP A 155 3.13 -60.75 -7.26
C ASP A 155 3.04 -60.77 -8.79
N ALA A 156 2.16 -59.95 -9.34
CA ALA A 156 2.02 -59.77 -10.78
C ALA A 156 2.47 -58.38 -11.24
N ASP A 157 2.78 -57.51 -10.29
CA ASP A 157 3.27 -56.14 -10.42
C ASP A 157 4.29 -55.94 -9.28
N ASP A 158 5.51 -56.43 -9.52
CA ASP A 158 6.58 -56.65 -8.54
C ASP A 158 7.06 -55.35 -7.84
N ASP A 159 6.79 -54.17 -8.43
CA ASP A 159 7.11 -52.86 -7.87
C ASP A 159 5.87 -51.97 -7.58
N ASN A 160 4.68 -52.52 -7.82
CA ASN A 160 3.37 -51.92 -7.56
C ASN A 160 3.22 -50.51 -8.15
N ASP A 161 3.60 -50.36 -9.41
CA ASP A 161 3.50 -49.12 -10.14
C ASP A 161 2.30 -49.01 -11.09
N LEU A 162 1.43 -50.03 -11.07
CA LEU A 162 0.24 -50.25 -11.91
C LEU A 162 0.56 -50.88 -13.28
N LEU A 163 1.79 -51.29 -13.53
CA LEU A 163 2.21 -51.97 -14.75
C LEU A 163 2.61 -53.43 -14.44
N ALA A 164 1.80 -54.39 -14.89
CA ALA A 164 2.10 -55.80 -14.61
C ALA A 164 3.42 -56.25 -15.26
N ASP A 165 4.20 -57.09 -14.57
CA ASP A 165 5.53 -57.57 -14.99
C ASP A 165 5.58 -58.09 -16.44
N THR A 166 4.48 -58.74 -16.87
CA THR A 166 4.36 -59.30 -18.22
C THR A 166 4.30 -58.23 -19.30
N LEU A 167 3.67 -57.10 -19.00
CA LEU A 167 3.59 -55.93 -19.86
C LEU A 167 4.91 -55.18 -19.82
N GLU A 168 5.49 -55.00 -18.63
CA GLU A 168 6.81 -54.39 -18.46
C GLU A 168 7.91 -55.08 -19.27
N ALA A 169 7.96 -56.42 -19.24
CA ALA A 169 8.90 -57.18 -20.06
C ALA A 169 8.72 -56.91 -21.57
N THR A 170 7.50 -56.59 -22.00
CA THR A 170 7.18 -56.22 -23.40
C THR A 170 7.63 -54.79 -23.71
N LEU A 171 7.45 -53.88 -22.75
CA LEU A 171 7.79 -52.46 -22.84
C LEU A 171 9.28 -52.17 -22.55
N LYS A 172 10.00 -53.13 -21.99
CA LYS A 172 11.41 -53.06 -21.57
C LYS A 172 11.66 -52.13 -20.38
N THR A 173 10.63 -51.90 -19.58
CA THR A 173 10.75 -51.34 -18.23
C THR A 173 11.28 -52.41 -17.27
N ASP A 174 11.66 -52.00 -16.07
CA ASP A 174 12.25 -52.86 -15.05
C ASP A 174 11.24 -53.11 -13.93
N GLY A 175 10.56 -54.26 -13.93
CA GLY A 175 9.51 -54.56 -12.95
C GLY A 175 9.91 -54.72 -11.48
N CYS A 176 11.15 -54.39 -11.14
CA CYS A 176 11.53 -54.19 -9.73
C CYS A 176 11.85 -52.70 -9.45
N LYS A 177 11.48 -51.80 -10.36
CA LYS A 177 11.69 -50.37 -10.30
C LYS A 177 10.48 -49.66 -10.90
N ARG A 178 9.67 -49.17 -9.97
CA ARG A 178 8.56 -48.24 -10.19
C ARG A 178 8.86 -47.01 -11.06
N ASP A 179 10.12 -46.69 -11.35
CA ASP A 179 10.56 -45.56 -12.19
C ASP A 179 11.85 -46.01 -12.90
N SER A 180 11.70 -46.52 -14.12
CA SER A 180 12.77 -47.19 -14.88
C SER A 180 13.88 -46.23 -15.31
N ASP A 181 13.53 -45.00 -15.68
CA ASP A 181 14.47 -44.03 -16.23
C ASP A 181 14.94 -42.97 -15.20
N GLY A 182 14.29 -42.93 -14.05
CA GLY A 182 14.67 -42.20 -12.85
C GLY A 182 14.33 -40.71 -12.89
N ASP A 183 13.32 -40.31 -13.66
CA ASP A 183 12.91 -38.91 -13.79
C ASP A 183 11.85 -38.45 -12.77
N GLY A 184 11.30 -39.41 -12.00
CA GLY A 184 10.40 -39.19 -10.87
C GLY A 184 8.96 -39.59 -11.12
N MET A 185 8.60 -39.93 -12.35
CA MET A 185 7.29 -40.49 -12.72
C MET A 185 7.33 -42.02 -12.63
N SER A 186 6.17 -42.68 -12.58
CA SER A 186 6.15 -44.15 -12.56
C SER A 186 5.79 -44.75 -13.90
N ASP A 187 6.38 -45.90 -14.24
CA ASP A 187 6.25 -46.50 -15.57
C ASP A 187 4.79 -46.79 -15.90
N GLY A 188 4.01 -47.28 -14.94
CA GLY A 188 2.56 -47.48 -15.08
C GLY A 188 1.75 -46.21 -15.32
N TRP A 189 2.13 -45.07 -14.71
CA TRP A 189 1.46 -43.79 -14.99
C TRP A 189 1.80 -43.29 -16.39
N GLU A 190 3.08 -43.36 -16.77
CA GLU A 190 3.52 -42.92 -18.10
C GLU A 190 2.90 -43.77 -19.21
N HIS A 191 2.73 -45.07 -18.97
CA HIS A 191 2.03 -45.97 -19.89
C HIS A 191 0.58 -45.54 -20.12
N GLU A 192 -0.17 -45.30 -19.05
CA GLU A 192 -1.58 -44.93 -19.12
C GLU A 192 -1.77 -43.52 -19.70
N SER A 193 -0.93 -42.55 -19.31
CA SER A 193 -0.93 -41.20 -19.90
C SER A 193 -0.62 -41.26 -21.41
N ALA A 194 0.30 -42.11 -21.83
CA ALA A 194 0.58 -42.31 -23.25
C ALA A 194 -0.58 -42.94 -24.03
N LEU A 195 -1.43 -43.75 -23.37
CA LEU A 195 -2.67 -44.29 -23.96
C LEU A 195 -3.71 -43.19 -24.14
N ASP A 196 -3.87 -42.30 -23.17
CA ASP A 196 -4.78 -41.15 -23.23
C ASP A 196 -4.45 -40.25 -24.45
N TYR A 197 -3.16 -39.99 -24.71
CA TYR A 197 -2.75 -39.16 -25.86
C TYR A 197 -2.83 -39.87 -27.22
N ASN A 198 -2.31 -41.11 -27.33
CA ASN A 198 -2.05 -41.75 -28.64
C ASN A 198 -3.01 -42.90 -29.00
N GLY A 199 -3.82 -43.38 -28.06
CA GLY A 199 -4.58 -44.63 -28.18
C GLY A 199 -3.70 -45.89 -28.32
N ARG A 200 -2.37 -45.76 -28.23
CA ARG A 200 -1.35 -46.85 -28.22
C ARG A 200 -0.09 -46.38 -27.48
N ALA A 201 0.29 -47.06 -26.40
CA ALA A 201 1.50 -46.79 -25.61
C ALA A 201 2.61 -47.81 -25.92
N LEU A 202 3.52 -47.46 -26.84
CA LEU A 202 4.73 -48.25 -27.12
C LEU A 202 5.99 -47.40 -26.87
N PRO A 203 6.72 -47.59 -25.76
CA PRO A 203 7.93 -46.85 -25.47
C PRO A 203 9.04 -47.26 -26.46
N THR A 204 9.58 -46.30 -27.21
CA THR A 204 10.70 -46.56 -28.13
C THR A 204 11.74 -45.44 -28.11
N PRO A 205 13.04 -45.73 -28.22
CA PRO A 205 14.10 -44.70 -28.21
C PRO A 205 14.07 -43.70 -29.40
N LEU A 206 13.22 -43.90 -30.41
CA LEU A 206 13.24 -43.16 -31.68
C LEU A 206 11.85 -42.69 -32.15
N ARG A 207 10.77 -43.07 -31.46
CA ARG A 207 9.42 -42.54 -31.66
C ARG A 207 8.81 -42.27 -30.29
N ARG A 208 8.45 -41.01 -30.11
CA ARG A 208 7.75 -40.43 -28.97
C ARG A 208 6.25 -40.78 -29.06
N PRO A 209 5.70 -41.73 -28.28
CA PRO A 209 4.58 -41.39 -27.41
C PRO A 209 5.13 -40.66 -26.17
N TYR A 210 4.36 -39.73 -25.64
CA TYR A 210 4.64 -38.97 -24.43
C TYR A 210 3.48 -39.18 -23.46
N PRO A 211 3.71 -39.24 -22.14
CA PRO A 211 4.98 -39.48 -21.41
C PRO A 211 5.62 -40.86 -21.75
N ASN A 212 6.90 -41.08 -21.45
CA ASN A 212 7.64 -42.29 -21.86
C ASN A 212 8.64 -42.77 -20.80
N ALA A 213 8.32 -43.90 -20.17
CA ALA A 213 9.07 -44.57 -19.09
C ALA A 213 10.53 -45.00 -19.38
N LEU A 214 11.06 -44.66 -20.56
CA LEU A 214 12.45 -44.91 -20.96
C LEU A 214 13.15 -43.63 -21.47
N ASP A 215 12.50 -42.47 -21.45
CA ASP A 215 13.09 -41.17 -21.80
C ASP A 215 13.18 -40.25 -20.58
N PRO A 216 14.34 -40.17 -19.91
CA PRO A 216 14.49 -39.45 -18.64
C PRO A 216 14.47 -37.91 -18.79
N LYS A 217 13.92 -37.37 -19.87
CA LYS A 217 13.92 -35.95 -20.23
C LYS A 217 12.52 -35.38 -20.37
N ASP A 218 11.47 -36.20 -20.37
CA ASP A 218 10.13 -35.74 -20.65
C ASP A 218 9.31 -35.40 -19.39
N ALA A 219 9.81 -35.67 -18.17
CA ALA A 219 9.27 -35.11 -16.92
C ALA A 219 8.89 -33.61 -16.99
N ALA A 220 9.72 -32.78 -17.63
CA ALA A 220 9.52 -31.33 -17.72
C ALA A 220 8.80 -30.88 -19.00
N VAL A 221 8.28 -31.81 -19.78
CA VAL A 221 7.51 -31.51 -20.99
C VAL A 221 6.04 -31.37 -20.60
N ASP A 222 5.41 -30.30 -21.06
CA ASP A 222 3.96 -30.17 -21.15
C ASP A 222 3.56 -30.79 -22.49
N ALA A 223 3.10 -32.05 -22.44
CA ALA A 223 2.98 -32.89 -23.63
C ALA A 223 1.64 -32.68 -24.36
N ASP A 224 0.58 -32.36 -23.63
CA ASP A 224 -0.76 -32.12 -24.16
C ASP A 224 -1.12 -30.64 -24.30
N GLY A 225 -0.29 -29.74 -23.76
CA GLY A 225 -0.37 -28.30 -23.96
C GLY A 225 -1.37 -27.60 -23.04
N ASP A 226 -1.71 -28.21 -21.91
CA ASP A 226 -2.69 -27.69 -20.97
C ASP A 226 -2.10 -26.71 -19.93
N GLY A 227 -0.76 -26.62 -19.87
CA GLY A 227 -0.02 -25.78 -18.93
C GLY A 227 0.45 -26.51 -17.67
N LEU A 228 0.41 -27.83 -17.63
CA LEU A 228 1.11 -28.65 -16.64
C LEU A 228 2.19 -29.49 -17.33
N THR A 229 3.31 -29.70 -16.64
CA THR A 229 4.32 -30.65 -17.13
C THR A 229 4.00 -32.06 -16.64
N ASN A 230 4.45 -33.09 -17.36
CA ASN A 230 4.18 -34.48 -17.02
C ASN A 230 4.46 -34.80 -15.53
N VAL A 231 5.56 -34.30 -14.97
CA VAL A 231 5.92 -34.55 -13.56
C VAL A 231 4.94 -33.91 -12.57
N LEU A 232 4.31 -32.81 -12.95
CA LEU A 232 3.33 -32.10 -12.14
C LEU A 232 1.97 -32.79 -12.19
N GLU A 233 1.56 -33.28 -13.35
CA GLU A 233 0.34 -34.05 -13.49
C GLU A 233 0.45 -35.39 -12.77
N TYR A 234 1.59 -36.06 -12.89
CA TYR A 234 1.90 -37.23 -12.08
C TYR A 234 1.86 -36.90 -10.58
N ALA A 235 2.42 -35.76 -10.16
CA ALA A 235 2.37 -35.34 -8.76
C ALA A 235 0.93 -35.09 -8.29
N ALA A 236 0.08 -34.50 -9.12
CA ALA A 236 -1.33 -34.28 -8.84
C ALA A 236 -2.11 -35.60 -8.75
N TRP A 237 -2.00 -36.47 -9.76
CA TRP A 237 -2.61 -37.80 -9.76
C TRP A 237 -2.17 -38.64 -8.56
N ALA A 238 -0.88 -38.72 -8.29
CA ALA A 238 -0.37 -39.52 -7.19
C ALA A 238 -0.71 -38.93 -5.81
N SER A 239 -1.02 -37.63 -5.73
CA SER A 239 -1.42 -36.97 -4.47
C SER A 239 -2.93 -37.03 -4.22
N PHE A 240 -3.76 -36.93 -5.27
CA PHE A 240 -5.21 -36.75 -5.15
C PHE A 240 -6.05 -37.84 -5.84
N GLY A 241 -5.46 -38.60 -6.77
CA GLY A 241 -6.09 -39.69 -7.51
C GLY A 241 -6.00 -41.07 -6.85
N ASP A 242 -5.58 -41.16 -5.58
CA ASP A 242 -5.39 -42.41 -4.81
C ASP A 242 -4.41 -43.43 -5.44
N GLY A 243 -3.67 -43.06 -6.48
CA GLY A 243 -2.83 -43.99 -7.24
C GLY A 243 -3.65 -45.07 -7.96
N ARG A 244 -4.80 -44.70 -8.52
CA ARG A 244 -5.72 -45.64 -9.19
C ARG A 244 -6.01 -45.22 -10.62
N LEU A 245 -6.46 -46.20 -11.40
CA LEU A 245 -7.05 -46.01 -12.72
C LEU A 245 -8.58 -45.89 -12.65
N PRO A 246 -9.22 -45.15 -13.57
CA PRO A 246 -8.59 -44.31 -14.60
C PRO A 246 -7.82 -43.14 -13.98
N LEU A 247 -6.85 -42.60 -14.73
CA LEU A 247 -6.07 -41.45 -14.27
C LEU A 247 -7.01 -40.27 -13.99
N SER A 248 -6.69 -39.54 -12.92
CA SER A 248 -7.36 -38.28 -12.58
C SER A 248 -6.62 -37.06 -13.11
N TYR A 249 -5.32 -37.20 -13.38
CA TYR A 249 -4.44 -36.25 -14.06
C TYR A 249 -3.50 -37.05 -14.98
N SER A 250 -3.35 -36.62 -16.22
CA SER A 250 -2.71 -37.40 -17.28
C SER A 250 -1.99 -36.48 -18.25
N GLY A 251 -0.67 -36.63 -18.38
CA GLY A 251 0.14 -35.86 -19.35
C GLY A 251 -0.10 -36.19 -20.81
N GLY A 252 -1.23 -36.79 -21.10
CA GLY A 252 -1.70 -37.11 -22.43
C GLY A 252 -3.13 -36.68 -22.72
N ASP A 253 -3.88 -36.18 -21.73
CA ASP A 253 -5.23 -35.65 -21.93
C ASP A 253 -5.36 -34.30 -21.23
N PRO A 254 -5.50 -33.20 -22.00
CA PRO A 254 -5.51 -31.87 -21.41
C PRO A 254 -6.74 -31.61 -20.53
N ALA A 255 -7.73 -32.51 -20.51
CA ALA A 255 -8.89 -32.47 -19.63
C ALA A 255 -9.26 -33.88 -19.14
N THR A 256 -8.39 -34.45 -18.30
CA THR A 256 -8.50 -35.82 -17.79
C THR A 256 -9.85 -36.08 -17.13
N GLY A 257 -10.56 -37.12 -17.58
CA GLY A 257 -11.92 -37.44 -17.14
C GLY A 257 -13.02 -36.81 -18.00
N GLY A 258 -12.64 -36.02 -19.01
CA GLY A 258 -13.47 -35.58 -20.11
C GLY A 258 -13.88 -34.10 -20.05
N LYS A 259 -14.35 -33.60 -21.20
CA LYS A 259 -14.74 -32.21 -21.45
C LYS A 259 -16.14 -31.88 -20.93
N ALA A 260 -16.38 -32.17 -19.65
CA ALA A 260 -17.61 -31.80 -18.97
C ALA A 260 -17.60 -30.30 -18.63
N PRO A 261 -18.77 -29.64 -18.58
CA PRO A 261 -18.85 -28.24 -18.18
C PRO A 261 -18.31 -28.04 -16.76
N PRO A 262 -17.74 -26.85 -16.46
CA PRO A 262 -17.24 -26.54 -15.13
C PRO A 262 -18.30 -26.79 -14.05
N PRO A 263 -17.92 -27.30 -12.87
CA PRO A 263 -18.84 -27.47 -11.75
C PRO A 263 -19.58 -26.16 -11.42
N PRO A 264 -20.84 -26.23 -10.91
CA PRO A 264 -21.56 -25.03 -10.49
C PRO A 264 -20.74 -24.18 -9.52
N GLY A 265 -20.60 -22.89 -9.83
CA GLY A 265 -19.78 -21.97 -9.02
C GLY A 265 -18.28 -21.95 -9.37
N ARG A 266 -17.79 -22.81 -10.27
CA ARG A 266 -16.39 -22.86 -10.74
C ARG A 266 -16.19 -22.36 -12.17
N GLY A 267 -17.21 -21.70 -12.76
CA GLY A 267 -17.13 -21.20 -14.14
C GLY A 267 -16.06 -20.12 -14.38
N TYR A 268 -15.53 -19.50 -13.32
CA TYR A 268 -14.45 -18.51 -13.42
C TYR A 268 -13.08 -19.15 -13.72
N ALA A 269 -12.94 -20.46 -13.51
CA ALA A 269 -11.69 -21.19 -13.72
C ALA A 269 -11.46 -21.52 -15.20
N ASP A 270 -12.53 -21.64 -15.99
CA ASP A 270 -12.50 -21.80 -17.46
C ASP A 270 -12.06 -20.47 -18.09
N ARG A 271 -10.74 -20.29 -18.21
CA ARG A 271 -10.12 -19.01 -18.52
C ARG A 271 -10.14 -18.72 -20.01
N ASP A 272 -10.07 -19.76 -20.82
CA ASP A 272 -10.16 -19.66 -22.28
C ASP A 272 -11.61 -19.71 -22.80
N ALA A 273 -12.58 -19.93 -21.91
CA ALA A 273 -14.01 -19.99 -22.18
C ALA A 273 -14.38 -21.07 -23.21
N ASN A 274 -13.64 -22.18 -23.23
CA ASN A 274 -13.87 -23.30 -24.15
C ASN A 274 -15.02 -24.21 -23.69
N GLY A 275 -15.54 -24.03 -22.48
CA GLY A 275 -16.69 -24.73 -21.92
C GLY A 275 -16.38 -26.01 -21.14
N PHE A 276 -15.11 -26.29 -20.85
CA PHE A 276 -14.64 -27.33 -19.94
C PHE A 276 -13.38 -26.85 -19.19
N LEU A 277 -12.98 -27.54 -18.12
CA LEU A 277 -11.74 -27.22 -17.41
C LEU A 277 -10.62 -28.13 -17.90
N SER A 278 -9.49 -27.55 -18.28
CA SER A 278 -8.25 -28.31 -18.44
C SER A 278 -7.72 -28.83 -17.09
N ASP A 279 -6.72 -29.71 -17.11
CA ASP A 279 -6.09 -30.20 -15.88
C ASP A 279 -5.48 -29.05 -15.06
N ASN A 280 -4.89 -28.08 -15.73
CA ASN A 280 -4.38 -26.83 -15.14
C ASN A 280 -5.48 -25.87 -14.62
N GLU A 281 -6.67 -25.86 -15.22
CA GLU A 281 -7.79 -25.01 -14.78
C GLU A 281 -8.59 -25.62 -13.62
N ARG A 282 -8.36 -26.89 -13.29
CA ARG A 282 -8.98 -27.54 -12.13
C ARG A 282 -8.34 -27.06 -10.82
N ASP A 283 -8.98 -27.41 -9.71
CA ASP A 283 -8.57 -27.14 -8.33
C ASP A 283 -8.20 -28.51 -7.70
N ALA A 284 -6.91 -28.86 -7.76
CA ALA A 284 -6.44 -30.21 -7.46
C ALA A 284 -6.52 -30.55 -5.97
N ASP A 285 -6.21 -29.59 -5.10
CA ASP A 285 -6.16 -29.79 -3.65
C ASP A 285 -7.46 -29.40 -2.93
N GLY A 286 -8.41 -28.82 -3.67
CA GLY A 286 -9.80 -28.62 -3.27
C GLY A 286 -9.98 -27.48 -2.29
N ASP A 287 -9.19 -26.44 -2.44
CA ASP A 287 -9.10 -25.32 -1.50
C ASP A 287 -9.93 -24.11 -1.93
N GLY A 288 -10.30 -24.00 -3.22
CA GLY A 288 -10.95 -22.80 -3.73
C GLY A 288 -10.33 -22.25 -5.00
N ILE A 289 -9.01 -22.31 -5.11
CA ILE A 289 -8.23 -21.60 -6.11
C ILE A 289 -7.82 -22.59 -7.22
N PRO A 290 -7.92 -22.22 -8.52
CA PRO A 290 -7.47 -23.08 -9.61
C PRO A 290 -5.94 -23.26 -9.65
N ASN A 291 -5.45 -24.38 -10.17
CA ASN A 291 -4.01 -24.68 -10.22
C ASN A 291 -3.23 -23.58 -10.98
N GLN A 292 -3.81 -23.07 -12.07
CA GLN A 292 -3.25 -21.96 -12.86
C GLN A 292 -3.01 -20.67 -12.04
N ASP A 293 -3.71 -20.47 -10.92
CA ASP A 293 -3.59 -19.28 -10.08
C ASP A 293 -2.56 -19.43 -8.93
N GLU A 294 -2.11 -20.66 -8.66
CA GLU A 294 -1.21 -20.98 -7.53
C GLU A 294 0.13 -21.63 -7.97
N GLY A 295 0.45 -21.57 -9.26
CA GLY A 295 1.74 -22.03 -9.79
C GLY A 295 1.70 -23.29 -10.67
N GLY A 296 0.55 -23.64 -11.25
CA GLY A 296 0.50 -24.45 -12.47
C GLY A 296 1.30 -23.76 -13.60
N VAL A 297 2.25 -24.46 -14.22
CA VAL A 297 3.28 -23.86 -15.09
C VAL A 297 2.87 -23.79 -16.56
N GLY A 298 2.29 -22.66 -16.95
CA GLY A 298 2.31 -22.25 -18.35
C GLY A 298 1.13 -21.36 -18.71
N PRO A 299 1.35 -20.15 -19.26
CA PRO A 299 0.27 -19.38 -19.84
C PRO A 299 -0.20 -20.13 -21.09
N LEU A 300 -1.51 -20.37 -21.20
CA LEU A 300 -2.11 -20.61 -22.50
C LEU A 300 -1.59 -19.52 -23.47
N PRO A 301 -1.17 -19.86 -24.70
CA PRO A 301 -0.61 -18.92 -25.66
C PRO A 301 -1.69 -18.01 -26.26
N VAL A 302 -2.59 -17.46 -25.44
CA VAL A 302 -3.42 -16.29 -25.71
C VAL A 302 -3.74 -15.70 -24.33
N ILE A 303 -3.11 -14.56 -24.00
CA ILE A 303 -3.50 -13.52 -23.02
C ILE A 303 -2.25 -13.10 -22.23
N THR A 304 -1.68 -11.98 -22.65
CA THR A 304 -0.55 -11.29 -22.00
C THR A 304 -0.90 -10.61 -20.68
N ASP A 305 -2.13 -10.80 -20.15
CA ASP A 305 -2.69 -10.02 -19.03
C ASP A 305 -3.30 -10.86 -17.90
N VAL A 306 -2.99 -12.17 -17.83
CA VAL A 306 -3.40 -13.01 -16.70
C VAL A 306 -2.26 -13.93 -16.28
N THR A 307 -1.65 -13.57 -15.18
CA THR A 307 -0.70 -14.36 -14.39
C THR A 307 -1.42 -14.94 -13.19
N GLY A 308 -1.10 -16.18 -12.81
CA GLY A 308 -1.64 -16.75 -11.58
C GLY A 308 -1.29 -15.90 -10.37
N PHE A 309 -2.31 -15.40 -9.68
CA PHE A 309 -2.17 -14.35 -8.65
C PHE A 309 -1.28 -14.76 -7.49
N PHE A 310 -1.29 -16.04 -7.13
CA PHE A 310 -0.57 -16.57 -5.99
C PHE A 310 0.66 -17.39 -6.39
N ALA A 311 1.03 -17.39 -7.67
CA ALA A 311 2.27 -18.02 -8.12
C ALA A 311 3.49 -17.28 -7.55
N GLU A 312 4.48 -18.02 -7.04
CA GLU A 312 5.70 -17.43 -6.47
C GLU A 312 6.45 -16.59 -7.52
N GLU A 313 6.43 -17.02 -8.78
CA GLU A 313 7.00 -16.29 -9.91
C GLU A 313 6.36 -14.91 -10.07
N TYR A 314 5.02 -14.81 -9.97
CA TYR A 314 4.29 -13.56 -10.06
C TYR A 314 4.58 -12.63 -8.87
N ILE A 315 4.49 -13.16 -7.65
CA ILE A 315 4.79 -12.43 -6.42
C ILE A 315 6.27 -11.99 -6.38
N SER A 316 7.17 -12.68 -7.07
CA SER A 316 8.59 -12.31 -7.14
C SER A 316 8.89 -11.14 -8.10
N LEU A 317 7.94 -10.74 -8.96
CA LEU A 317 8.11 -9.62 -9.88
C LEU A 317 8.36 -8.32 -9.10
N GLU A 318 9.33 -7.51 -9.55
CA GLU A 318 9.67 -6.25 -8.88
C GLU A 318 8.46 -5.30 -8.77
N ALA A 319 7.59 -5.27 -9.78
CA ALA A 319 6.39 -4.45 -9.78
C ALA A 319 5.37 -4.90 -8.72
N VAL A 320 5.21 -6.22 -8.52
CA VAL A 320 4.32 -6.79 -7.49
C VAL A 320 4.94 -6.61 -6.10
N ARG A 321 6.24 -6.86 -5.96
CA ARG A 321 6.98 -6.59 -4.72
C ARG A 321 6.91 -5.13 -4.29
N LYS A 322 6.83 -4.19 -5.23
CA LYS A 322 6.62 -2.76 -4.90
C LYS A 322 5.24 -2.45 -4.33
N ILE A 323 4.28 -3.35 -4.42
CA ILE A 323 2.95 -3.19 -3.80
C ILE A 323 2.96 -3.96 -2.48
N VAL A 324 3.35 -5.23 -2.54
CA VAL A 324 3.34 -6.16 -1.40
C VAL A 324 4.38 -5.85 -0.31
N ASP A 325 5.58 -5.37 -0.68
CA ASP A 325 6.66 -5.09 0.29
C ASP A 325 6.70 -3.62 0.73
N VAL A 326 5.95 -2.72 0.09
CA VAL A 326 6.04 -1.24 0.30
C VAL A 326 4.99 -0.73 1.26
N VAL A 327 3.90 -1.47 1.50
CA VAL A 327 2.96 -1.18 2.58
C VAL A 327 3.76 -1.15 3.88
N PRO A 328 4.00 0.04 4.47
CA PRO A 328 5.01 0.20 5.50
C PRO A 328 4.64 -0.54 6.79
N LEU A 329 4.92 -1.84 6.91
CA LEU A 329 4.54 -2.65 8.07
C LEU A 329 5.17 -2.14 9.39
N TYR A 330 4.62 -1.08 9.97
CA TYR A 330 5.02 -0.44 11.21
C TYR A 330 4.15 -0.99 12.36
N GLY A 331 4.16 -2.32 12.47
CA GLY A 331 3.86 -3.03 13.70
C GLY A 331 5.14 -3.69 14.24
N PRO A 332 5.13 -4.27 15.45
CA PRO A 332 6.22 -5.14 15.87
C PRO A 332 6.43 -6.21 14.80
N LEU A 333 7.66 -6.34 14.29
CA LEU A 333 8.10 -7.27 13.23
C LEU A 333 7.73 -8.77 13.46
N GLU A 334 7.08 -9.11 14.57
CA GLU A 334 6.54 -10.43 14.87
C GLU A 334 5.19 -10.75 14.17
N TYR A 335 4.46 -9.74 13.63
CA TYR A 335 3.15 -9.95 12.99
C TYR A 335 3.11 -9.76 11.47
N VAL A 336 4.22 -9.34 10.87
CA VAL A 336 4.36 -9.21 9.42
C VAL A 336 4.56 -10.60 8.80
N ARG A 337 3.48 -11.28 8.41
CA ARG A 337 3.62 -12.38 7.45
C ARG A 337 3.85 -11.73 6.09
N LYS A 338 4.98 -12.03 5.46
CA LYS A 338 5.17 -11.69 4.06
C LYS A 338 4.16 -12.50 3.25
N VAL A 339 3.38 -11.83 2.40
CA VAL A 339 2.62 -12.53 1.36
C VAL A 339 3.62 -13.42 0.57
N GLN A 340 3.27 -14.68 0.46
CA GLN A 340 4.07 -15.77 -0.12
C GLN A 340 3.22 -16.45 -1.19
N GLY A 341 3.81 -17.17 -2.15
CA GLY A 341 2.97 -17.94 -3.04
C GLY A 341 2.14 -18.98 -2.30
N THR A 342 1.02 -19.37 -2.90
CA THR A 342 0.23 -20.56 -2.53
C THR A 342 0.61 -21.71 -3.46
N SER A 343 0.23 -22.94 -3.14
CA SER A 343 0.68 -24.15 -3.84
C SER A 343 -0.51 -25.01 -4.13
N TRP A 344 -0.85 -25.16 -5.42
CA TRP A 344 -1.95 -26.00 -5.91
C TRP A 344 -1.87 -27.51 -5.59
N LEU A 345 -0.77 -27.97 -4.97
CA LEU A 345 -0.62 -29.34 -4.45
C LEU A 345 -0.70 -29.40 -2.90
N ASP A 346 -1.02 -28.29 -2.24
CA ASP A 346 -1.07 -28.18 -0.78
C ASP A 346 -2.06 -27.10 -0.34
N ALA A 347 -3.30 -27.52 -0.09
CA ALA A 347 -4.43 -26.67 0.32
C ALA A 347 -4.25 -25.85 1.62
N ASP A 348 -3.08 -25.86 2.26
CA ASP A 348 -2.68 -25.06 3.44
C ASP A 348 -1.16 -24.87 3.33
N SER A 349 -0.77 -24.01 2.40
CA SER A 349 0.61 -23.77 1.97
C SER A 349 1.53 -23.32 3.09
N ASP A 350 0.98 -22.64 4.09
CA ASP A 350 1.75 -22.07 5.18
C ASP A 350 1.63 -22.83 6.52
N GLY A 351 0.69 -23.78 6.56
CA GLY A 351 0.51 -24.74 7.63
C GLY A 351 -0.11 -24.15 8.88
N ASP A 352 -0.84 -23.04 8.75
CA ASP A 352 -1.51 -22.38 9.86
C ASP A 352 -2.95 -22.86 10.11
N THR A 353 -3.39 -23.84 9.33
CA THR A 353 -4.68 -24.55 9.41
C THR A 353 -5.87 -23.86 8.77
N VAL A 354 -5.65 -22.73 8.11
CA VAL A 354 -6.60 -22.15 7.15
C VAL A 354 -6.27 -22.69 5.75
N ARG A 355 -7.26 -22.79 4.87
CA ARG A 355 -7.02 -23.20 3.48
C ARG A 355 -6.61 -22.01 2.65
N ASP A 356 -5.75 -22.16 1.66
CA ASP A 356 -5.22 -20.99 0.94
C ASP A 356 -6.36 -20.15 0.32
N GLY A 357 -7.39 -20.76 -0.26
CA GLY A 357 -8.59 -20.05 -0.73
C GLY A 357 -9.42 -19.32 0.34
N ASP A 358 -9.45 -19.82 1.59
CA ASP A 358 -10.15 -19.24 2.73
C ASP A 358 -9.25 -18.30 3.56
N ASP A 359 -7.96 -18.22 3.23
CA ASP A 359 -6.96 -17.45 3.98
C ASP A 359 -7.01 -15.97 3.63
N ASP A 360 -6.64 -15.14 4.60
CA ASP A 360 -6.54 -13.68 4.52
C ASP A 360 -5.04 -13.34 4.61
N GLN A 361 -4.36 -13.61 3.49
CA GLN A 361 -2.92 -13.74 3.49
C GLN A 361 -2.19 -12.40 3.58
N ASP A 362 -2.78 -11.37 2.99
CA ASP A 362 -2.33 -9.99 3.07
C ASP A 362 -2.98 -9.22 4.23
N GLY A 363 -3.96 -9.80 4.91
CA GLY A 363 -4.48 -9.33 6.19
C GLY A 363 -5.39 -8.11 6.07
N ASP A 364 -6.05 -7.95 4.93
CA ASP A 364 -7.03 -6.91 4.67
C ASP A 364 -8.43 -7.24 5.25
N GLY A 365 -8.64 -8.49 5.66
CA GLY A 365 -9.90 -9.01 6.20
C GLY A 365 -10.80 -9.69 5.18
N ILE A 366 -10.34 -9.85 3.94
CA ILE A 366 -11.02 -10.54 2.85
C ILE A 366 -10.24 -11.83 2.52
N ALA A 367 -10.97 -12.90 2.19
CA ALA A 367 -10.32 -14.16 1.84
C ALA A 367 -9.80 -14.13 0.39
N ASN A 368 -8.63 -14.71 0.15
CA ASN A 368 -7.93 -14.86 -1.12
C ASN A 368 -8.88 -15.19 -2.30
N LEU A 369 -9.77 -16.18 -2.15
CA LEU A 369 -10.71 -16.56 -3.20
C LEU A 369 -11.69 -15.44 -3.56
N THR A 370 -12.20 -14.71 -2.56
CA THR A 370 -13.17 -13.62 -2.78
C THR A 370 -12.53 -12.47 -3.53
N GLU A 371 -11.30 -12.15 -3.18
CA GLU A 371 -10.52 -11.11 -3.84
C GLU A 371 -10.16 -11.49 -5.26
N MET A 372 -9.70 -12.72 -5.48
CA MET A 372 -9.41 -13.23 -6.81
C MET A 372 -10.63 -13.09 -7.71
N LEU A 373 -11.81 -13.56 -7.27
CA LEU A 373 -13.05 -13.44 -8.04
C LEU A 373 -13.41 -11.98 -8.36
N THR A 374 -13.16 -11.07 -7.42
CA THR A 374 -13.37 -9.63 -7.60
C THR A 374 -12.41 -9.06 -8.65
N GLU A 375 -11.13 -9.41 -8.56
CA GLU A 375 -10.08 -9.02 -9.49
C GLU A 375 -10.33 -9.57 -10.91
N LEU A 376 -10.89 -10.78 -11.01
CA LEU A 376 -11.31 -11.39 -12.27
C LEU A 376 -12.50 -10.69 -12.92
N GLY A 377 -13.44 -10.20 -12.10
CA GLY A 377 -14.62 -9.46 -12.57
C GLY A 377 -14.33 -7.99 -12.91
N ALA A 378 -13.19 -7.45 -12.49
CA ALA A 378 -12.82 -6.05 -12.67
C ALA A 378 -12.38 -5.71 -14.12
N GLY A 379 -12.74 -4.52 -14.60
CA GLY A 379 -12.25 -4.00 -15.87
C GLY A 379 -10.73 -3.72 -15.81
N PRO A 380 -10.01 -3.61 -16.95
CA PRO A 380 -8.56 -3.41 -16.95
C PRO A 380 -8.05 -2.20 -16.15
N GLN A 381 -8.87 -1.16 -15.99
CA GLN A 381 -8.55 0.05 -15.21
C GLN A 381 -8.88 -0.10 -13.71
N ASP A 382 -9.66 -1.12 -13.35
CA ASP A 382 -10.15 -1.36 -11.98
C ASP A 382 -9.42 -2.54 -11.30
N LYS A 383 -8.43 -3.13 -11.98
CA LYS A 383 -7.55 -4.17 -11.44
C LYS A 383 -6.55 -3.53 -10.49
N LEU A 384 -6.59 -3.94 -9.22
CA LEU A 384 -5.83 -3.34 -8.13
C LEU A 384 -4.90 -4.34 -7.43
N GLN A 385 -4.74 -5.54 -8.02
CA GLN A 385 -3.98 -6.64 -7.41
C GLN A 385 -4.54 -7.02 -6.04
N ARG A 386 -5.87 -7.00 -5.89
CA ARG A 386 -6.59 -7.30 -4.63
C ARG A 386 -5.99 -8.47 -3.85
N PRO A 387 -5.78 -9.66 -4.45
CA PRO A 387 -5.36 -10.86 -3.70
C PRO A 387 -3.99 -10.78 -2.99
N LEU A 388 -3.23 -9.71 -3.21
CA LEU A 388 -1.91 -9.50 -2.63
C LEU A 388 -1.75 -8.10 -2.03
N ASN A 389 -2.80 -7.27 -2.10
CA ASN A 389 -2.72 -5.85 -1.79
C ASN A 389 -3.45 -5.56 -0.48
N PRO A 390 -2.72 -5.45 0.64
CA PRO A 390 -3.31 -5.32 1.97
C PRO A 390 -4.07 -4.00 2.20
N CYS A 391 -4.08 -3.11 1.20
CA CYS A 391 -4.74 -1.80 1.19
C CYS A 391 -5.98 -1.74 0.30
N VAL A 392 -6.44 -2.87 -0.23
CA VAL A 392 -7.65 -2.97 -1.03
C VAL A 392 -8.50 -4.04 -0.38
N PRO A 393 -9.80 -3.83 -0.10
CA PRO A 393 -10.67 -2.80 -0.67
C PRO A 393 -10.57 -1.41 -0.04
N SER A 394 -9.93 -1.26 1.14
CA SER A 394 -9.79 0.03 1.82
C SER A 394 -8.39 0.22 2.39
N THR A 395 -7.94 1.47 2.48
CA THR A 395 -6.72 1.83 3.22
C THR A 395 -6.84 1.61 4.73
N ASP A 396 -8.05 1.46 5.23
CA ASP A 396 -8.38 1.14 6.64
C ASP A 396 -8.15 -0.35 6.98
N ALA A 397 -7.80 -1.15 5.97
CA ALA A 397 -7.52 -2.56 6.10
C ALA A 397 -6.39 -2.79 7.13
N ARG A 398 -6.54 -3.86 7.93
CA ARG A 398 -5.75 -4.06 9.17
C ARG A 398 -4.24 -4.01 8.94
N LEU A 399 -3.76 -4.45 7.78
CA LEU A 399 -2.34 -4.47 7.42
C LEU A 399 -1.91 -3.34 6.46
N CYS A 400 -2.82 -2.44 6.05
CA CYS A 400 -2.51 -1.29 5.20
C CYS A 400 -1.77 -0.15 5.92
N LEU A 401 -2.26 0.37 7.07
CA LEU A 401 -1.50 0.92 8.22
C LEU A 401 -2.28 1.81 9.21
N VAL A 402 -1.71 1.91 10.43
CA VAL A 402 -2.05 2.74 11.60
C VAL A 402 -3.47 2.61 12.16
N GLY A 403 -4.04 1.41 12.12
CA GLY A 403 -5.47 1.19 12.45
C GLY A 403 -5.98 1.54 13.87
N ASP A 404 -5.21 2.17 14.77
CA ASP A 404 -5.70 2.70 16.05
C ASP A 404 -5.16 4.13 16.38
N ASP A 405 -4.28 4.74 15.58
CA ASP A 405 -3.93 6.16 15.81
C ASP A 405 -5.06 7.06 15.30
N ASP A 406 -5.10 8.29 15.78
CA ASP A 406 -6.09 9.32 15.48
C ASP A 406 -5.26 10.56 15.09
N ILE A 407 -4.89 10.64 13.81
CA ILE A 407 -3.89 11.60 13.31
C ILE A 407 -4.41 13.04 13.41
N ASP A 408 -5.67 13.27 13.06
CA ASP A 408 -6.30 14.58 13.09
C ASP A 408 -6.91 14.94 14.48
N ASN A 409 -6.98 13.97 15.40
CA ASN A 409 -7.51 14.09 16.75
C ASN A 409 -9.01 14.42 16.79
N ASP A 410 -9.80 13.97 15.82
CA ASP A 410 -11.26 14.14 15.81
C ASP A 410 -12.00 13.18 16.76
N GLY A 411 -11.28 12.18 17.28
CA GLY A 411 -11.80 11.14 18.18
C GLY A 411 -12.20 9.84 17.49
N ARG A 412 -11.97 9.70 16.18
CA ARG A 412 -11.99 8.47 15.41
C ARG A 412 -10.55 8.04 15.17
N SER A 413 -10.31 6.73 15.24
CA SER A 413 -9.04 6.22 14.75
C SER A 413 -9.05 6.23 13.23
N ASN A 414 -7.89 6.33 12.60
CA ASN A 414 -7.70 6.22 11.16
C ASN A 414 -8.38 5.00 10.50
N ARG A 415 -8.58 3.90 11.23
CA ARG A 415 -9.37 2.75 10.71
C ARG A 415 -10.86 3.05 10.51
N ASP A 416 -11.39 3.93 11.33
CA ASP A 416 -12.82 4.26 11.44
C ASP A 416 -13.12 5.68 10.92
N ASP A 417 -12.12 6.32 10.31
CA ASP A 417 -12.19 7.65 9.72
C ASP A 417 -11.96 7.59 8.21
N ASP A 418 -12.62 8.44 7.43
CA ASP A 418 -12.54 8.45 5.97
C ASP A 418 -11.81 9.68 5.42
N ASP A 419 -11.19 10.47 6.30
CA ASP A 419 -10.51 11.76 6.11
C ASP A 419 -9.36 11.87 7.13
N ASP A 420 -8.37 10.99 7.01
CA ASP A 420 -7.41 10.64 8.07
C ASP A 420 -6.52 11.78 8.58
N ASP A 421 -6.37 12.86 7.81
CA ASP A 421 -5.63 14.06 8.19
C ASP A 421 -6.51 15.30 8.40
N GLY A 422 -7.83 15.14 8.26
CA GLY A 422 -8.85 16.15 8.54
C GLY A 422 -8.85 17.33 7.57
N ASP A 423 -8.31 17.17 6.36
CA ASP A 423 -8.26 18.21 5.34
C ASP A 423 -9.56 18.35 4.53
N ARG A 424 -10.53 17.44 4.77
CA ARG A 424 -11.86 17.34 4.16
C ARG A 424 -11.88 16.69 2.79
N LEU A 425 -10.84 15.95 2.45
CA LEU A 425 -10.72 15.16 1.25
C LEU A 425 -10.51 13.70 1.63
N GLY A 426 -11.51 12.85 1.38
CA GLY A 426 -11.39 11.49 1.87
C GLY A 426 -10.32 10.63 1.18
N ASP A 427 -9.75 9.68 1.90
CA ASP A 427 -8.60 8.83 1.53
C ASP A 427 -8.67 8.28 0.10
N ALA A 428 -9.83 7.74 -0.28
CA ALA A 428 -10.04 7.13 -1.59
C ALA A 428 -9.89 8.14 -2.74
N VAL A 429 -10.21 9.41 -2.48
CA VAL A 429 -10.07 10.51 -3.43
C VAL A 429 -8.60 10.92 -3.53
N GLU A 430 -7.93 11.04 -2.41
CA GLU A 430 -6.51 11.39 -2.35
C GLU A 430 -5.63 10.37 -3.06
N LEU A 431 -5.79 9.09 -2.75
CA LEU A 431 -5.04 8.00 -3.39
C LEU A 431 -5.27 7.95 -4.90
N ARG A 432 -6.51 8.20 -5.31
CA ARG A 432 -6.87 8.26 -6.75
C ARG A 432 -6.10 9.38 -7.46
N TYR A 433 -5.76 10.45 -6.76
CA TYR A 433 -5.07 11.61 -7.29
C TYR A 433 -3.58 11.68 -6.93
N GLY A 434 -3.08 10.71 -6.16
CA GLY A 434 -1.68 10.61 -5.75
C GLY A 434 -1.30 11.55 -4.60
N LEU A 435 -2.29 12.07 -3.88
CA LEU A 435 -2.16 12.82 -2.64
C LEU A 435 -1.94 11.84 -1.46
N ASN A 436 -1.71 12.36 -0.26
CA ASN A 436 -1.32 11.59 0.90
C ASN A 436 -2.32 11.71 2.06
N PRO A 437 -3.15 10.67 2.33
CA PRO A 437 -4.22 10.69 3.33
C PRO A 437 -3.83 10.95 4.79
N PHE A 438 -2.54 10.99 5.07
CA PHE A 438 -2.03 11.21 6.43
C PHE A 438 -1.35 12.57 6.56
N ARG A 439 -1.50 13.46 5.58
CA ARG A 439 -0.92 14.79 5.55
C ARG A 439 -1.81 15.74 4.77
N GLU A 440 -2.41 16.65 5.54
CA GLU A 440 -3.23 17.75 5.01
C GLU A 440 -2.59 18.53 3.86
N ASP A 441 -1.25 18.59 3.76
CA ASP A 441 -0.50 19.27 2.70
C ASP A 441 0.57 18.31 2.13
N THR A 442 0.29 17.71 0.97
CA THR A 442 1.13 16.67 0.38
C THR A 442 2.46 17.22 -0.13
N ASP A 443 2.46 18.37 -0.80
CA ASP A 443 3.65 18.94 -1.41
C ASP A 443 4.42 19.94 -0.51
N ALA A 444 3.87 20.18 0.67
CA ALA A 444 4.39 21.01 1.76
C ALA A 444 4.58 22.48 1.35
N ASP A 445 3.62 23.06 0.63
CA ASP A 445 3.64 24.46 0.18
C ASP A 445 2.83 25.42 1.06
N THR A 446 2.26 24.92 2.15
CA THR A 446 1.42 25.57 3.17
C THR A 446 -0.07 25.66 2.84
N VAL A 447 -0.51 25.12 1.71
CA VAL A 447 -1.92 24.99 1.33
C VAL A 447 -2.33 23.52 1.47
N GLY A 448 -3.54 23.27 2.00
CA GLY A 448 -4.03 21.91 2.19
C GLY A 448 -4.65 21.31 0.92
N ASP A 449 -4.44 20.02 0.69
CA ASP A 449 -4.83 19.29 -0.52
C ASP A 449 -6.35 19.39 -0.76
N GLY A 450 -7.16 19.25 0.29
CA GLY A 450 -8.61 19.39 0.24
C GLY A 450 -9.07 20.78 -0.21
N PHE A 451 -8.39 21.85 0.23
CA PHE A 451 -8.71 23.22 -0.20
C PHE A 451 -8.42 23.41 -1.70
N GLU A 452 -7.26 22.93 -2.15
CA GLU A 452 -6.88 23.00 -3.56
C GLU A 452 -7.82 22.21 -4.44
N PHE A 453 -8.22 21.01 -4.01
CA PHE A 453 -9.18 20.18 -4.73
C PHE A 453 -10.52 20.90 -4.95
N PHE A 454 -11.06 21.55 -3.91
CA PHE A 454 -12.32 22.28 -4.02
C PHE A 454 -12.19 23.58 -4.83
N SER A 455 -11.10 24.33 -4.68
CA SER A 455 -10.84 25.52 -5.48
C SER A 455 -10.66 25.19 -6.97
N ALA A 456 -9.96 24.10 -7.27
CA ALA A 456 -9.80 23.62 -8.64
C ALA A 456 -11.14 23.21 -9.28
N ARG A 457 -12.07 22.70 -8.46
CA ARG A 457 -13.44 22.38 -8.89
C ARG A 457 -14.25 23.64 -9.16
N ASP A 458 -14.11 24.68 -8.36
CA ASP A 458 -14.79 25.96 -8.58
C ASP A 458 -14.29 26.64 -9.88
N LEU A 459 -12.98 26.58 -10.16
CA LEU A 459 -12.38 27.12 -11.39
C LEU A 459 -12.78 26.33 -12.66
N ASN A 460 -12.66 24.99 -12.61
CA ASN A 460 -12.69 24.13 -13.80
C ASN A 460 -14.01 23.35 -13.98
N GLY A 461 -14.90 23.36 -12.98
CA GLY A 461 -16.09 22.51 -12.91
C GLY A 461 -15.81 21.04 -12.56
N SER A 462 -14.53 20.64 -12.45
CA SER A 462 -14.08 19.31 -12.01
C SER A 462 -12.66 19.36 -11.44
N GLY A 463 -12.42 18.79 -10.26
CA GLY A 463 -11.10 18.72 -9.60
C GLY A 463 -10.26 17.50 -9.98
N VAL A 464 -10.17 17.13 -11.27
CA VAL A 464 -9.40 15.94 -11.73
C VAL A 464 -8.01 16.30 -12.25
N PRO A 465 -6.91 15.92 -11.59
CA PRO A 465 -5.56 16.02 -12.14
C PRO A 465 -5.39 15.07 -13.34
N PHE A 466 -4.91 15.62 -14.47
CA PHE A 466 -4.34 14.98 -15.69
C PHE A 466 -4.83 13.55 -16.12
N PRO A 467 -5.29 13.31 -17.39
CA PRO A 467 -4.62 13.71 -18.65
C PRO A 467 -5.22 14.86 -19.46
N GLY A 468 -6.20 15.59 -18.91
CA GLY A 468 -6.64 16.89 -19.42
C GLY A 468 -5.72 18.03 -18.97
N LYS A 469 -5.99 19.29 -19.35
CA LYS A 469 -5.29 20.47 -18.79
C LYS A 469 -5.17 20.30 -17.26
N ARG A 470 -3.97 20.52 -16.70
CA ARG A 470 -3.73 20.45 -15.25
C ARG A 470 -4.79 21.33 -14.56
N PRO A 471 -5.68 20.77 -13.71
CA PRO A 471 -6.52 21.62 -12.89
C PRO A 471 -5.58 22.33 -11.93
N TYR A 472 -5.64 23.64 -11.89
CA TYR A 472 -5.06 24.44 -10.84
C TYR A 472 -6.21 24.93 -9.97
N PRO A 473 -6.03 25.08 -8.65
CA PRO A 473 -4.85 24.69 -7.83
C PRO A 473 -4.56 23.18 -7.76
N ASN A 474 -3.36 22.76 -7.33
CA ASN A 474 -2.95 21.34 -7.35
C ASN A 474 -1.91 20.97 -6.26
N GLY A 475 -2.33 20.19 -5.26
CA GLY A 475 -1.49 19.74 -4.12
C GLY A 475 -0.35 18.76 -4.41
N LEU A 476 0.07 18.68 -5.67
CA LEU A 476 1.32 18.04 -6.09
C LEU A 476 2.31 19.05 -6.72
N ASP A 477 1.97 20.34 -6.77
CA ASP A 477 2.75 21.42 -7.38
C ASP A 477 3.08 22.54 -6.38
N LYS A 478 4.09 22.28 -5.55
CA LYS A 478 4.70 23.19 -4.55
C LYS A 478 4.97 24.65 -4.95
N ALA A 479 4.83 25.00 -6.22
CA ALA A 479 5.07 26.34 -6.75
C ALA A 479 3.80 27.20 -6.85
N ASP A 480 2.61 26.69 -6.54
CA ASP A 480 1.34 27.39 -6.81
C ASP A 480 0.69 28.10 -5.61
N ALA A 481 1.07 27.82 -4.35
CA ALA A 481 0.68 28.63 -3.17
C ALA A 481 0.72 30.16 -3.34
N GLY A 482 1.69 30.67 -4.11
CA GLY A 482 1.89 32.11 -4.35
C GLY A 482 1.19 32.65 -5.59
N ILE A 483 0.39 31.84 -6.30
CA ILE A 483 -0.32 32.23 -7.52
C ILE A 483 -1.73 32.70 -7.16
N ASP A 484 -2.22 33.71 -7.87
CA ASP A 484 -3.61 34.17 -7.88
C ASP A 484 -4.25 33.60 -9.15
N HIS A 485 -4.95 32.47 -9.01
CA HIS A 485 -5.46 31.69 -10.13
C HIS A 485 -6.75 32.28 -10.71
N ASP A 486 -7.61 32.87 -9.89
CA ASP A 486 -8.85 33.47 -10.34
C ASP A 486 -8.73 34.96 -10.70
N GLY A 487 -7.65 35.63 -10.30
CA GLY A 487 -7.29 36.99 -10.64
C GLY A 487 -8.01 38.06 -9.83
N ASP A 488 -8.46 37.75 -8.60
CA ASP A 488 -9.14 38.71 -7.74
C ASP A 488 -8.20 39.57 -6.87
N GLY A 489 -6.91 39.19 -6.79
CA GLY A 489 -5.86 39.90 -6.04
C GLY A 489 -5.40 39.22 -4.75
N LEU A 490 -5.97 38.07 -4.37
CA LEU A 490 -5.45 37.17 -3.35
C LEU A 490 -4.76 35.97 -4.01
N SER A 491 -3.69 35.47 -3.40
CA SER A 491 -3.08 34.21 -3.85
C SER A 491 -3.76 33.01 -3.17
N LEU A 492 -3.56 31.82 -3.72
CA LEU A 492 -3.99 30.54 -3.17
C LEU A 492 -3.78 30.42 -1.66
N ALA A 493 -2.55 30.69 -1.19
CA ALA A 493 -2.22 30.64 0.23
C ALA A 493 -2.96 31.69 1.06
N ASN A 494 -3.23 32.89 0.53
CA ASN A 494 -3.99 33.91 1.26
C ASN A 494 -5.46 33.51 1.38
N GLU A 495 -6.05 32.95 0.33
CA GLU A 495 -7.44 32.48 0.42
C GLU A 495 -7.58 31.27 1.34
N PHE A 496 -6.59 30.38 1.36
CA PHE A 496 -6.54 29.29 2.33
C PHE A 496 -6.50 29.82 3.77
N ARG A 497 -5.69 30.85 4.05
CA ARG A 497 -5.65 31.51 5.37
C ARG A 497 -6.99 32.14 5.74
N ALA A 498 -7.64 32.84 4.80
CA ALA A 498 -8.96 33.44 5.00
C ALA A 498 -10.04 32.38 5.26
N TRP A 499 -10.00 31.28 4.50
CA TRP A 499 -10.90 30.14 4.67
C TRP A 499 -10.72 29.47 6.02
N LYS A 500 -9.47 29.19 6.45
CA LYS A 500 -9.15 28.66 7.79
C LYS A 500 -9.65 29.59 8.90
N PHE A 501 -9.44 30.91 8.77
CA PHE A 501 -9.91 31.89 9.74
C PHE A 501 -11.43 31.87 9.90
N THR A 502 -12.17 31.71 8.81
CA THR A 502 -13.65 31.62 8.82
C THR A 502 -14.21 30.26 9.27
N GLY A 503 -13.35 29.36 9.80
CA GLY A 503 -13.75 28.05 10.32
C GLY A 503 -13.81 26.96 9.25
N SER A 504 -13.16 27.17 8.11
CA SER A 504 -13.03 26.21 7.01
C SER A 504 -14.36 25.71 6.43
N PRO A 505 -15.42 26.50 6.22
CA PRO A 505 -16.72 25.95 5.79
C PRO A 505 -16.67 25.27 4.41
N LEU A 506 -17.55 24.28 4.20
CA LEU A 506 -17.92 23.77 2.87
C LEU A 506 -19.40 24.09 2.58
N PRO A 507 -19.76 24.62 1.39
CA PRO A 507 -18.85 25.07 0.32
C PRO A 507 -17.91 26.18 0.80
N LEU A 508 -16.80 26.36 0.10
CA LEU A 508 -15.74 27.30 0.46
C LEU A 508 -16.33 28.72 0.70
N SER A 509 -15.74 29.47 1.64
CA SER A 509 -16.04 30.89 1.92
C SER A 509 -15.08 31.85 1.21
N TYR A 510 -13.90 31.35 0.84
CA TYR A 510 -12.83 31.93 0.03
C TYR A 510 -12.29 30.83 -0.87
N SER A 511 -11.99 31.10 -2.14
CA SER A 511 -11.55 30.07 -3.08
C SER A 511 -10.81 30.65 -4.28
N ASP A 512 -9.61 30.11 -4.55
CA ASP A 512 -8.79 30.51 -5.72
C ASP A 512 -9.28 29.91 -7.05
N GLY A 513 -10.56 29.61 -7.11
CA GLY A 513 -11.27 29.26 -8.32
C GLY A 513 -12.49 30.12 -8.58
N ASN A 514 -12.82 31.03 -7.66
CA ASN A 514 -14.00 31.87 -7.74
C ASN A 514 -13.82 33.20 -7.02
N GLN A 515 -13.67 34.25 -7.83
CA GLN A 515 -13.44 35.62 -7.37
C GLN A 515 -14.49 36.15 -6.37
N GLN A 516 -15.66 35.51 -6.28
CA GLN A 516 -16.78 35.94 -5.44
C GLN A 516 -17.39 34.74 -4.71
N THR A 517 -16.75 34.30 -3.62
CA THR A 517 -17.16 33.12 -2.87
C THR A 517 -18.22 33.46 -1.81
N GLY A 518 -19.12 32.52 -1.49
CA GLY A 518 -20.16 32.69 -0.46
C GLY A 518 -21.45 33.39 -0.92
N GLY A 519 -21.65 33.59 -2.23
CA GLY A 519 -22.92 34.05 -2.82
C GLY A 519 -23.16 35.57 -2.77
N GLY A 520 -22.16 36.35 -2.38
CA GLY A 520 -22.14 37.82 -2.51
C GLY A 520 -21.67 38.28 -3.89
N ALA A 521 -21.71 39.60 -4.13
CA ALA A 521 -21.15 40.23 -5.33
C ALA A 521 -19.82 40.98 -5.04
N THR A 522 -19.28 40.79 -3.83
CA THR A 522 -18.00 41.37 -3.37
C THR A 522 -16.88 40.42 -3.75
N LEU A 523 -15.78 40.94 -4.29
CA LEU A 523 -14.58 40.14 -4.53
C LEU A 523 -14.04 39.59 -3.22
N ASP A 524 -13.39 38.43 -3.23
CA ASP A 524 -12.84 37.83 -2.02
C ASP A 524 -11.72 38.72 -1.44
N SER A 525 -10.95 39.37 -2.32
CA SER A 525 -9.98 40.43 -1.97
C SER A 525 -10.59 41.72 -1.40
N ASP A 526 -11.84 42.06 -1.75
CA ASP A 526 -12.55 43.24 -1.23
C ASP A 526 -13.25 42.98 0.12
N LYS A 527 -13.27 41.74 0.59
CA LYS A 527 -13.77 41.40 1.93
C LYS A 527 -12.80 41.90 2.99
N ASP A 528 -13.32 41.99 4.21
CA ASP A 528 -12.64 42.34 5.45
C ASP A 528 -12.87 41.14 6.36
N VAL A 529 -11.93 40.18 6.33
CA VAL A 529 -12.15 38.84 6.90
C VAL A 529 -12.11 38.83 8.43
N ASP A 530 -11.31 39.71 9.03
CA ASP A 530 -11.13 39.84 10.48
C ASP A 530 -11.95 41.00 11.10
N ALA A 531 -12.62 41.80 10.26
CA ALA A 531 -13.54 42.87 10.62
C ALA A 531 -12.87 44.07 11.34
N ASP A 532 -11.64 44.38 10.94
CA ASP A 532 -10.82 45.47 11.50
C ASP A 532 -11.07 46.83 10.80
N GLY A 533 -11.71 46.81 9.62
CA GLY A 533 -12.02 47.96 8.78
C GLY A 533 -11.05 48.20 7.60
N ALA A 534 -10.04 47.37 7.42
CA ALA A 534 -9.22 47.25 6.22
C ALA A 534 -9.78 46.14 5.30
N THR A 535 -9.40 46.14 4.02
CA THR A 535 -9.75 45.01 3.14
C THR A 535 -8.56 44.09 2.98
N ASN A 536 -8.83 42.79 2.77
CA ASN A 536 -7.81 41.78 2.50
C ASN A 536 -6.84 42.24 1.41
N TYR A 537 -7.36 42.82 0.32
CA TYR A 537 -6.57 43.41 -0.75
C TYR A 537 -5.63 44.50 -0.23
N SER A 538 -6.15 45.45 0.56
CA SER A 538 -5.37 46.61 1.00
C SER A 538 -4.14 46.19 1.80
N GLU A 539 -4.26 45.13 2.58
CA GLU A 539 -3.24 44.60 3.50
C GLU A 539 -2.27 43.64 2.82
N VAL A 540 -2.74 42.80 1.89
CA VAL A 540 -1.90 41.77 1.25
C VAL A 540 -1.22 42.29 -0.02
N SER A 541 -1.95 43.03 -0.85
CA SER A 541 -1.53 43.39 -2.22
C SER A 541 -1.67 44.89 -2.54
N GLY A 542 -2.22 45.67 -1.61
CA GLY A 542 -2.66 47.05 -1.81
C GLY A 542 -1.84 48.08 -1.01
N PRO A 543 -2.41 49.27 -0.72
CA PRO A 543 -1.68 50.39 -0.13
C PRO A 543 -1.03 50.14 1.24
N LEU A 544 -1.50 49.14 2.00
CA LEU A 544 -1.01 48.79 3.34
C LEU A 544 0.00 47.62 3.33
N SER A 545 0.16 46.94 2.18
CA SER A 545 1.01 45.74 2.05
C SER A 545 2.51 45.97 2.14
N GLY A 546 2.98 47.14 1.74
CA GLY A 546 4.39 47.50 1.87
C GLY A 546 4.83 48.64 0.95
N PRO A 547 6.05 49.16 1.15
CA PRO A 547 6.58 50.24 0.32
C PRO A 547 6.75 49.90 -1.17
N ALA A 548 6.79 48.61 -1.51
CA ALA A 548 6.90 48.15 -2.90
C ALA A 548 5.65 48.52 -3.72
N TYR A 549 4.46 48.46 -3.12
CA TYR A 549 3.22 48.91 -3.73
C TYR A 549 3.33 50.38 -4.14
N TRP A 550 3.69 51.25 -3.19
CA TRP A 550 3.82 52.69 -3.43
C TRP A 550 4.93 53.02 -4.43
N THR A 551 6.06 52.30 -4.39
CA THR A 551 7.13 52.44 -5.39
C THR A 551 6.62 52.16 -6.81
N ALA A 552 5.84 51.09 -6.99
CA ALA A 552 5.23 50.75 -8.28
C ALA A 552 4.14 51.75 -8.68
N TRP A 553 3.25 52.10 -7.75
CA TRP A 553 2.17 53.04 -7.97
C TRP A 553 2.70 54.42 -8.39
N VAL A 554 3.72 54.94 -7.71
CA VAL A 554 4.35 56.22 -8.03
C VAL A 554 4.99 56.20 -9.41
N LYS A 555 5.65 55.10 -9.80
CA LYS A 555 6.25 54.99 -11.14
C LYS A 555 5.22 55.22 -12.25
N ASP A 556 4.00 54.73 -12.05
CA ASP A 556 2.93 54.78 -13.05
C ASP A 556 2.03 56.02 -12.91
N ASN A 557 1.92 56.60 -11.72
CA ASN A 557 0.97 57.67 -11.39
C ASN A 557 1.60 59.01 -11.01
N ARG A 558 2.94 59.12 -11.00
CA ARG A 558 3.70 60.33 -10.62
C ARG A 558 3.29 61.59 -11.38
N CYS A 559 3.24 62.71 -10.66
CA CYS A 559 2.98 64.03 -11.25
C CYS A 559 4.11 64.58 -12.13
N SER A 560 5.34 64.05 -11.98
CA SER A 560 6.49 64.41 -12.81
C SER A 560 7.54 63.31 -12.82
N GLU A 561 8.45 63.32 -13.79
CA GLU A 561 9.51 62.29 -13.89
C GLU A 561 10.52 62.32 -12.73
N GLN A 562 10.65 63.45 -12.05
CA GLN A 562 11.54 63.62 -10.90
C GLN A 562 10.87 63.24 -9.58
N TYR A 563 9.55 63.03 -9.56
CA TYR A 563 8.81 62.71 -8.34
C TYR A 563 9.17 61.31 -7.84
N VAL A 564 9.46 61.24 -6.54
CA VAL A 564 9.75 60.01 -5.80
C VAL A 564 9.07 60.07 -4.43
N GLU A 565 8.75 58.90 -3.87
CA GLU A 565 8.32 58.72 -2.48
C GLU A 565 9.26 57.74 -1.79
N SER A 566 10.09 58.26 -0.89
CA SER A 566 11.00 57.45 -0.10
C SER A 566 10.30 56.93 1.16
N THR A 567 10.61 55.69 1.53
CA THR A 567 10.19 55.06 2.79
C THR A 567 10.88 55.69 3.99
N TYR A 568 10.10 56.18 4.96
CA TYR A 568 10.63 56.96 6.07
C TYR A 568 11.48 56.09 7.02
N PRO A 569 12.62 56.58 7.57
CA PRO A 569 13.56 55.73 8.31
C PRO A 569 13.10 55.30 9.71
N GLY A 570 11.98 55.81 10.23
CA GLY A 570 11.36 55.33 11.48
C GLY A 570 10.25 56.23 12.01
N PRO A 571 9.27 55.78 12.80
CA PRO A 571 9.01 54.41 13.25
C PRO A 571 8.72 53.47 12.08
N ARG A 572 9.02 52.19 12.28
CA ARG A 572 8.89 51.17 11.23
C ARG A 572 7.46 50.67 11.28
N TYR A 573 6.72 50.87 10.19
CA TYR A 573 5.46 50.17 9.94
C TYR A 573 5.67 48.67 10.15
N THR A 574 4.91 48.10 11.09
CA THR A 574 5.07 46.72 11.57
C THR A 574 4.54 45.69 10.57
N GLY A 575 3.70 46.11 9.62
CA GLY A 575 2.96 45.21 8.74
C GLY A 575 1.63 44.85 9.38
N LEU A 576 0.60 44.69 8.55
CA LEU A 576 -0.70 44.16 8.96
C LEU A 576 -0.80 42.71 8.47
N ASP A 577 -1.50 41.89 9.24
CA ASP A 577 -1.88 40.54 8.85
C ASP A 577 -3.40 40.50 8.72
N PHE A 578 -3.90 40.41 7.49
CA PHE A 578 -5.32 40.51 7.17
C PHE A 578 -6.25 39.46 7.85
N VAL A 579 -5.70 38.49 8.58
CA VAL A 579 -6.45 37.52 9.39
C VAL A 579 -6.25 37.73 10.90
N ASP A 580 -5.71 38.88 11.31
CA ASP A 580 -5.45 39.28 12.68
C ASP A 580 -5.83 40.75 12.87
N ALA A 581 -6.99 41.00 13.49
CA ALA A 581 -7.58 42.33 13.56
C ALA A 581 -6.78 43.35 14.41
N ASP A 582 -5.72 42.93 15.12
CA ASP A 582 -4.82 43.75 15.95
C ASP A 582 -3.40 43.18 15.87
N SER A 583 -2.74 43.40 14.72
CA SER A 583 -1.47 42.77 14.34
C SER A 583 -0.31 43.09 15.28
N ASP A 584 -0.32 44.24 15.94
CA ASP A 584 0.74 44.66 16.86
C ASP A 584 0.40 44.49 18.36
N GLY A 585 -0.85 44.14 18.66
CA GLY A 585 -1.35 43.76 19.97
C GLY A 585 -1.48 44.92 20.94
N ASP A 586 -1.64 46.14 20.45
CA ASP A 586 -1.76 47.34 21.28
C ASP A 586 -3.21 47.61 21.75
N GLY A 587 -4.18 46.88 21.20
CA GLY A 587 -5.60 46.93 21.53
C GLY A 587 -6.43 47.88 20.65
N ILE A 588 -5.84 48.46 19.61
CA ILE A 588 -6.52 49.21 18.55
C ILE A 588 -6.60 48.31 17.32
N LEU A 589 -7.77 48.25 16.67
CA LEU A 589 -7.90 47.43 15.47
C LEU A 589 -7.08 48.03 14.32
N ASP A 590 -6.46 47.18 13.52
CA ASP A 590 -5.52 47.57 12.46
C ASP A 590 -6.07 48.68 11.56
N GLY A 591 -7.30 48.56 11.03
CA GLY A 591 -7.94 49.60 10.23
C GLY A 591 -8.23 50.91 10.98
N ALA A 592 -8.44 50.86 12.30
CA ALA A 592 -8.66 52.03 13.15
C ALA A 592 -7.37 52.65 13.68
N ASP A 593 -6.24 51.94 13.58
CA ASP A 593 -4.95 52.37 14.08
C ASP A 593 -4.27 53.38 13.13
N ASP A 594 -3.38 54.19 13.70
CA ASP A 594 -2.56 55.23 13.06
C ASP A 594 -1.09 54.91 13.37
N ILE A 595 -0.59 53.82 12.75
CA ILE A 595 0.72 53.21 13.07
C ILE A 595 1.85 54.23 12.92
N ASP A 596 1.80 55.09 11.90
CA ASP A 596 2.84 56.09 11.64
C ASP A 596 2.59 57.44 12.36
N HIS A 597 1.43 57.59 13.00
CA HIS A 597 1.00 58.72 13.81
C HIS A 597 0.80 60.02 13.02
N ASP A 598 0.48 59.94 11.73
CA ASP A 598 0.28 61.11 10.86
C ASP A 598 -1.09 61.80 11.01
N GLY A 599 -2.02 61.17 11.74
CA GLY A 599 -3.40 61.62 11.94
C GLY A 599 -4.42 61.04 10.96
N LEU A 600 -4.05 60.01 10.19
CA LEU A 600 -4.89 59.15 9.36
C LEU A 600 -4.86 57.74 9.94
N THR A 601 -6.00 57.04 9.86
CA THR A 601 -6.01 55.62 10.24
C THR A 601 -5.62 54.77 9.04
N ASN A 602 -5.13 53.55 9.26
CA ASN A 602 -4.77 52.62 8.19
C ASN A 602 -5.97 52.38 7.24
N ALA A 603 -7.21 52.26 7.72
CA ALA A 603 -8.40 52.15 6.83
C ALA A 603 -8.65 53.40 5.96
N ALA A 604 -8.15 54.56 6.39
CA ALA A 604 -8.20 55.80 5.62
C ALA A 604 -7.09 55.84 4.56
N GLU A 605 -5.93 55.28 4.88
CA GLU A 605 -4.75 55.19 4.00
C GLU A 605 -4.73 53.96 3.08
N GLY A 606 -5.52 52.93 3.40
CA GLY A 606 -5.70 51.71 2.61
C GLY A 606 -6.46 51.95 1.30
N ARG A 607 -6.83 53.20 1.01
CA ARG A 607 -7.56 53.62 -0.18
C ARG A 607 -6.61 54.18 -1.22
N VAL A 608 -6.71 53.73 -2.46
CA VAL A 608 -5.95 54.32 -3.58
C VAL A 608 -6.20 55.82 -3.66
N ARG A 609 -5.14 56.61 -3.84
CA ARG A 609 -5.25 58.06 -4.03
C ARG A 609 -6.18 58.41 -5.19
N ARG A 610 -6.89 59.53 -5.05
CA ARG A 610 -7.77 60.05 -6.09
C ARG A 610 -6.98 60.33 -7.39
N THR A 611 -7.61 60.16 -8.54
CA THR A 611 -6.96 60.35 -9.85
C THR A 611 -6.48 61.77 -10.12
N ASP A 612 -7.05 62.77 -9.45
CA ASP A 612 -6.70 64.19 -9.57
C ASP A 612 -5.70 64.68 -8.51
N TRP A 613 -5.06 63.76 -7.75
CA TRP A 613 -4.17 64.09 -6.63
C TRP A 613 -3.02 65.06 -6.98
N CYS A 614 -2.57 65.07 -8.24
CA CYS A 614 -1.54 65.99 -8.71
C CYS A 614 -1.97 67.46 -8.71
N ASP A 615 -3.26 67.72 -8.92
CA ASP A 615 -3.84 69.06 -9.05
C ASP A 615 -4.54 69.51 -7.76
N VAL A 616 -4.65 68.63 -6.75
CA VAL A 616 -5.31 68.92 -5.47
C VAL A 616 -4.32 69.50 -4.46
N TYR A 617 -4.69 70.64 -3.87
CA TYR A 617 -3.93 71.32 -2.82
C TYR A 617 -4.09 70.66 -1.45
N VAL A 618 -2.98 70.48 -0.71
CA VAL A 618 -2.92 69.62 0.50
C VAL A 618 -2.54 70.36 1.79
N SER A 619 -2.43 71.70 1.78
CA SER A 619 -1.91 72.41 2.97
C SER A 619 -2.95 72.60 4.07
N VAL A 620 -2.66 72.10 5.28
CA VAL A 620 -3.29 72.53 6.55
C VAL A 620 -2.47 73.63 7.28
N GLY A 621 -1.44 74.19 6.64
CA GLY A 621 -0.57 75.22 7.24
C GLY A 621 -1.11 76.66 7.13
N PRO A 622 -0.71 77.58 8.04
CA PRO A 622 -1.16 78.97 8.05
C PRO A 622 -0.42 79.80 6.99
N GLY A 623 -0.83 79.68 5.72
CA GLY A 623 -0.21 80.43 4.64
C GLY A 623 -0.67 80.03 3.25
N SER A 624 -1.92 80.38 2.90
CA SER A 624 -2.45 80.23 1.55
C SER A 624 -1.79 81.21 0.58
N SER A 625 -1.09 80.71 -0.45
CA SER A 625 -1.06 81.30 -1.81
C SER A 625 0.06 80.67 -2.65
N GLY A 626 -0.27 79.77 -3.59
CA GLY A 626 0.68 79.40 -4.63
C GLY A 626 0.35 78.18 -5.50
N HIS A 627 -0.45 77.22 -5.04
CA HIS A 627 -0.78 76.04 -5.85
C HIS A 627 -2.03 76.28 -6.73
N PRO A 628 -1.99 75.90 -8.02
CA PRO A 628 -3.15 75.99 -8.90
C PRO A 628 -4.11 74.82 -8.60
N GLY A 629 -5.08 75.02 -7.71
CA GLY A 629 -6.05 73.95 -7.40
C GLY A 629 -6.87 74.16 -6.11
N GLY A 630 -7.90 75.00 -6.18
CA GLY A 630 -9.05 74.98 -5.26
C GLY A 630 -8.84 75.40 -3.77
N PRO A 631 -9.90 75.84 -3.06
CA PRO A 631 -9.79 76.41 -1.71
C PRO A 631 -9.93 75.42 -0.54
N THR A 632 -9.99 74.10 -0.76
CA THR A 632 -10.15 73.11 0.32
C THR A 632 -8.96 72.15 0.38
N PRO A 633 -8.19 72.13 1.49
CA PRO A 633 -7.16 71.13 1.72
C PRO A 633 -7.76 69.73 1.79
N ASP A 634 -7.28 68.80 0.97
CA ASP A 634 -7.68 67.38 1.03
C ASP A 634 -6.50 66.55 1.52
N ARG A 635 -6.53 66.18 2.81
CA ARG A 635 -5.45 65.39 3.43
C ARG A 635 -5.27 64.01 2.79
N PHE A 636 -6.28 63.48 2.10
CA PHE A 636 -6.21 62.18 1.44
C PHE A 636 -5.52 62.21 0.07
N ALA A 637 -5.23 63.41 -0.47
CA ALA A 637 -4.56 63.55 -1.75
C ALA A 637 -3.09 63.09 -1.72
N ARG A 638 -2.44 63.06 -0.54
CA ARG A 638 -1.04 62.68 -0.37
C ARG A 638 -0.83 61.96 0.97
N HIS A 639 -1.35 60.76 1.10
CA HIS A 639 -1.14 59.86 2.25
C HIS A 639 -0.18 58.73 1.86
N ASP A 640 0.54 58.17 2.82
CA ASP A 640 1.50 57.07 2.66
C ASP A 640 1.77 56.46 4.05
N PRO A 641 1.24 55.26 4.36
CA PRO A 641 1.35 54.62 5.68
C PRO A 641 2.79 54.33 6.13
N PHE A 642 3.74 54.44 5.20
CA PHE A 642 5.17 54.21 5.45
C PHE A 642 5.94 55.52 5.63
N ASN A 643 5.23 56.64 5.69
CA ASN A 643 5.83 57.97 5.74
C ASN A 643 5.00 58.97 6.57
N PRO A 644 5.34 59.16 7.86
CA PRO A 644 4.62 60.06 8.76
C PRO A 644 4.79 61.55 8.43
N CYS A 645 5.49 61.88 7.33
CA CYS A 645 5.55 63.22 6.77
C CYS A 645 4.52 63.46 5.65
N LYS A 646 3.76 62.43 5.28
CA LYS A 646 2.54 62.49 4.51
C LYS A 646 1.38 62.33 5.50
N PRO A 647 0.27 63.07 5.36
CA PRO A 647 0.11 64.24 4.50
C PRO A 647 1.06 65.38 4.85
N VAL A 648 1.34 66.23 3.87
CA VAL A 648 2.28 67.35 4.00
C VAL A 648 1.86 68.22 5.20
N TYR A 649 2.78 68.42 6.16
CA TYR A 649 2.55 69.05 7.47
C TYR A 649 1.91 68.18 8.57
N SER A 650 2.01 66.85 8.49
CA SER A 650 1.73 65.96 9.63
C SER A 650 2.50 66.40 10.89
N ALA A 651 1.83 66.29 12.04
CA ALA A 651 2.41 66.64 13.35
C ALA A 651 3.46 65.61 13.83
N ALA A 652 3.46 64.40 13.29
CA ALA A 652 4.48 63.38 13.56
C ALA A 652 5.74 63.55 12.72
N CYS A 653 5.66 64.26 11.59
CA CYS A 653 6.80 64.52 10.72
C CYS A 653 7.98 65.14 11.51
N HIS A 654 9.15 64.51 11.44
CA HIS A 654 10.38 64.99 12.05
C HIS A 654 10.38 65.18 13.57
N LYS A 655 9.50 64.50 14.32
CA LYS A 655 9.71 64.33 15.77
C LYS A 655 11.11 63.74 16.07
N PHE A 656 11.64 62.95 15.13
CA PHE A 656 13.05 62.59 15.00
C PHE A 656 13.52 62.99 13.60
N VAL A 657 14.47 63.93 13.48
CA VAL A 657 14.94 64.44 12.19
C VAL A 657 15.98 63.47 11.57
N PRO A 658 15.71 62.83 10.43
CA PRO A 658 16.71 62.06 9.73
C PRO A 658 17.60 63.01 8.91
N LEU A 659 18.86 63.17 9.34
CA LEU A 659 19.85 63.97 8.62
C LEU A 659 20.06 63.40 7.20
N ASN A 660 20.01 64.25 6.18
CA ASN A 660 20.19 63.90 4.76
C ASN A 660 19.14 62.94 4.16
N TYR A 661 17.91 62.92 4.66
CA TYR A 661 16.84 62.10 4.07
C TYR A 661 16.25 62.74 2.80
N TYR A 662 15.84 64.01 2.87
CA TYR A 662 15.30 64.75 1.72
C TYR A 662 16.40 65.42 0.88
N VAL A 663 17.33 64.66 0.31
CA VAL A 663 18.37 65.24 -0.56
C VAL A 663 17.78 65.57 -1.94
N LYS A 664 17.37 66.82 -2.12
CA LYS A 664 16.95 67.34 -3.42
C LYS A 664 18.15 67.35 -4.38
N THR A 665 18.01 66.67 -5.51
CA THR A 665 18.99 66.70 -6.61
C THR A 665 18.29 67.10 -7.90
N ASP A 666 19.05 67.43 -8.94
CA ASP A 666 18.47 67.70 -10.28
C ASP A 666 17.77 66.46 -10.88
N ALA A 667 17.98 65.27 -10.30
CA ALA A 667 17.41 63.99 -10.74
C ALA A 667 16.18 63.54 -9.93
N TYR A 668 15.99 64.04 -8.70
CA TYR A 668 14.93 63.58 -7.79
C TYR A 668 14.37 64.73 -6.94
N THR A 669 13.03 64.82 -6.92
CA THR A 669 12.28 65.76 -6.09
C THR A 669 11.26 65.00 -5.26
N GLU A 670 11.57 64.82 -3.97
CA GLU A 670 10.58 64.50 -2.95
C GLU A 670 9.58 65.66 -2.82
N ASP A 671 8.31 65.34 -2.65
CA ASP A 671 7.26 66.33 -2.46
C ASP A 671 7.23 66.81 -1.01
N TRP A 672 8.14 67.74 -0.74
CA TRP A 672 8.42 68.29 0.58
C TRP A 672 8.34 69.83 0.54
N MET A 673 7.67 70.41 1.53
CA MET A 673 7.48 71.87 1.69
C MET A 673 7.79 72.29 3.15
N GLY A 674 9.04 72.14 3.58
CA GLY A 674 9.55 72.56 4.90
C GLY A 674 10.81 73.43 4.80
N ALA A 675 11.49 73.72 5.91
CA ALA A 675 12.88 74.18 5.90
C ALA A 675 13.80 72.96 6.02
N GLN A 676 14.80 72.81 5.15
CA GLN A 676 15.74 71.69 5.28
C GLN A 676 16.46 71.90 6.62
N PRO A 677 16.50 70.89 7.50
CA PRO A 677 17.18 71.03 8.78
C PRO A 677 18.66 71.38 8.62
#